data_AF-S3CV88-F1
#
_entry.id   AF-S3CV88-F1
#
_cell.length_a   1.000
_cell.length_b   1.000
_cell.length_c   1.000
_cell.angle_alpha   90.00
_cell.angle_beta   90.00
_cell.angle_gamma   90.00
#
_symmetry.space_group_name_H-M   'P 1'
#
loop_
_entity.id
_entity.type
_entity.pdbx_description
1 polymer ?
#
loop_
_entity_poly.entity_id
_entity_poly.type
_entity_poly.pdbx_seq_one_letter_code
_entity_poly.pdbx_strand_id
1 'polypeptide(L)'
;MSHRLAKASLHNRLLHDINELHQRPYPNIALQIPSDTLTHACLILTSEAYGAMHMTVTFPPKYPLSPPQIKMNSRVHHPNIFNEYICASILNTEEGWTPAYTLKSIAIQLLSFFSSESVEQVGGGNSVKLKLWRESRKYVADEYTCDKCDFGSPLPESMDLDRRPDLEAAGFDKLEAKGKEHQQSKDRLRELVPRTHQSILKKKEDVDMLDEKNELLGTETQPEEKRKVMTCPLIQANLPDEVLIMLLSQLDHENMISLGRAWQRLRQVMADYDVIRTRELQCFCLKKDFISAKLGVGVSYSRRGTRKSIASEFDLLSEEAFVMHRIRRSVQGIPFDEWLPLPISYGHWRKVRQDATIKLLYMAKDARLTGSLEEVVYHFMNGVVVDLNEKTAKRDHHTPQSSLTHVSEKAIESYFHLFHLLLCLAAETPETTQKANQTINGFMAGANSKNDCPSLGYFLISALISDVEMTQEVLTAIVKETTIRNVVWVLDKKGTGNSELSYLEPSAVSKYRMRETFKASKTSYRILMFLNLFRRTAVGSPRKPLIQLRDEAFDRHGAPPRGSAKDLADSIKKIHDIDSFDGFFEEMGMAQPSPQELTSFLRQCIEDSMAKGYSYMPISQGQALFLRLQYETRVEIVPGLKRSPCYKYDVSFFPNARSRYSGHNGGNGRGRGRGRG
;
A
#
# COMPACT_ATOMS: atom_id res chain seq x y z
N MET A 1 -20.11 -3.36 -32.97
CA MET A 1 -18.81 -2.64 -32.84
C MET A 1 -18.10 -2.96 -31.51
N SER A 2 -18.77 -2.83 -30.35
CA SER A 2 -18.20 -3.09 -29.01
C SER A 2 -17.55 -4.48 -28.82
N HIS A 3 -18.20 -5.57 -29.26
CA HIS A 3 -17.64 -6.93 -29.11
C HIS A 3 -16.35 -7.17 -29.90
N ARG A 4 -16.18 -6.55 -31.07
CA ARG A 4 -14.94 -6.67 -31.87
C ARG A 4 -13.77 -5.93 -31.19
N LEU A 5 -14.04 -4.75 -30.63
CA LEU A 5 -13.05 -3.97 -29.89
C LEU A 5 -12.60 -4.68 -28.61
N ALA A 6 -13.55 -5.27 -27.85
CA ALA A 6 -13.24 -6.07 -26.67
C ALA A 6 -12.36 -7.29 -27.01
N LYS A 7 -12.68 -8.01 -28.09
CA LYS A 7 -11.84 -9.13 -28.55
C LYS A 7 -10.43 -8.66 -28.97
N ALA A 8 -10.33 -7.51 -29.64
CA ALA A 8 -9.06 -6.96 -30.08
C ALA A 8 -8.15 -6.58 -28.90
N SER A 9 -8.68 -6.03 -27.81
CA SER A 9 -7.85 -5.67 -26.65
C SER A 9 -7.32 -6.87 -25.87
N LEU A 10 -8.10 -7.93 -25.72
CA LEU A 10 -7.61 -9.20 -25.14
C LEU A 10 -6.55 -9.85 -26.05
N HIS A 11 -6.76 -9.81 -27.36
CA HIS A 11 -5.77 -10.30 -28.31
C HIS A 11 -4.46 -9.50 -28.26
N ASN A 12 -4.54 -8.17 -28.22
CA ASN A 12 -3.36 -7.31 -28.05
C ASN A 12 -2.63 -7.56 -26.74
N ARG A 13 -3.36 -7.87 -25.65
CA ARG A 13 -2.77 -8.26 -24.38
C ARG A 13 -2.00 -9.59 -24.49
N LEU A 14 -2.51 -10.58 -25.23
CA LEU A 14 -1.77 -11.81 -25.51
C LEU A 14 -0.50 -11.54 -26.32
N LEU A 15 -0.60 -10.74 -27.39
CA LEU A 15 0.57 -10.38 -28.21
C LEU A 15 1.62 -9.62 -27.40
N HIS A 16 1.20 -8.73 -26.49
CA HIS A 16 2.10 -8.02 -25.58
C HIS A 16 2.88 -9.00 -24.70
N ASP A 17 2.21 -9.98 -24.09
CA ASP A 17 2.84 -10.97 -23.22
C ASP A 17 3.80 -11.91 -23.97
N ILE A 18 3.46 -12.30 -25.22
CA ILE A 18 4.36 -13.08 -26.09
C ILE A 18 5.60 -12.25 -26.45
N ASN A 19 5.38 -11.01 -26.88
CA ASN A 19 6.45 -10.09 -27.26
C ASN A 19 7.38 -9.78 -26.08
N GLU A 20 6.85 -9.68 -24.85
CA GLU A 20 7.65 -9.51 -23.64
C GLU A 20 8.69 -10.63 -23.47
N LEU A 21 8.30 -11.90 -23.71
CA LEU A 21 9.20 -13.04 -23.60
C LEU A 21 10.21 -13.14 -24.76
N HIS A 22 9.84 -12.72 -25.96
CA HIS A 22 10.75 -12.74 -27.13
C HIS A 22 11.76 -11.59 -27.10
N GLN A 23 11.32 -10.37 -26.78
CA GLN A 23 12.22 -9.21 -26.71
C GLN A 23 13.12 -9.26 -25.48
N ARG A 24 12.64 -9.87 -24.39
CA ARG A 24 13.34 -9.92 -23.11
C ARG A 24 13.34 -11.36 -22.58
N PRO A 25 14.15 -12.25 -23.19
CA PRO A 25 14.23 -13.64 -22.76
C PRO A 25 14.65 -13.71 -21.29
N TYR A 26 14.13 -14.70 -20.58
CA TYR A 26 14.52 -14.96 -19.19
C TYR A 26 15.41 -16.20 -19.17
N PRO A 27 16.53 -16.21 -18.41
CA PRO A 27 17.39 -17.38 -18.32
C PRO A 27 16.60 -18.65 -18.02
N ASN A 28 16.90 -19.73 -18.75
CA ASN A 28 16.25 -21.02 -18.60
C ASN A 28 14.75 -21.08 -18.96
N ILE A 29 14.22 -20.07 -19.65
CA ILE A 29 12.85 -20.04 -20.15
C ILE A 29 12.88 -19.75 -21.65
N ALA A 30 12.35 -20.66 -22.46
CA ALA A 30 12.12 -20.44 -23.88
C ALA A 30 10.63 -20.59 -24.22
N LEU A 31 10.12 -19.67 -25.03
CA LEU A 31 8.75 -19.71 -25.55
C LEU A 31 8.79 -19.74 -27.07
N GLN A 32 8.27 -20.81 -27.66
CA GLN A 32 8.11 -20.92 -29.10
C GLN A 32 6.63 -20.91 -29.48
N ILE A 33 6.27 -20.08 -30.45
CA ILE A 33 4.91 -19.97 -30.97
C ILE A 33 4.89 -20.68 -32.33
N PRO A 34 4.07 -21.74 -32.50
CA PRO A 34 3.90 -22.39 -33.79
C PRO A 34 3.41 -21.41 -34.87
N SER A 35 3.95 -21.51 -36.09
CA SER A 35 3.66 -20.57 -37.19
C SER A 35 2.19 -20.53 -37.62
N ASP A 36 1.43 -21.58 -37.33
CA ASP A 36 0.05 -21.77 -37.75
C ASP A 36 -0.99 -21.25 -36.74
N THR A 37 -0.58 -20.94 -35.49
CA THR A 37 -1.53 -20.54 -34.46
C THR A 37 -0.94 -19.70 -33.33
N LEU A 38 -1.74 -18.75 -32.84
CA LEU A 38 -1.46 -17.97 -31.62
C LEU A 38 -2.22 -18.51 -30.39
N THR A 39 -3.01 -19.57 -30.54
CA THR A 39 -3.76 -20.16 -29.42
C THR A 39 -2.94 -21.18 -28.63
N HIS A 40 -1.79 -21.59 -29.15
CA HIS A 40 -0.90 -22.55 -28.53
C HIS A 40 0.54 -22.04 -28.53
N ALA A 41 1.31 -22.44 -27.53
CA ALA A 41 2.75 -22.20 -27.46
C ALA A 41 3.47 -23.40 -26.82
N CYS A 42 4.72 -23.61 -27.22
CA CYS A 42 5.66 -24.51 -26.58
C CYS A 42 6.47 -23.71 -25.55
N LEU A 43 6.30 -24.03 -24.27
CA LEU A 43 7.06 -23.45 -23.16
C LEU A 43 8.10 -24.47 -22.69
N ILE A 44 9.37 -24.09 -22.74
CA ILE A 44 10.48 -24.93 -22.30
C ILE A 44 11.09 -24.28 -21.06
N LEU A 45 11.05 -24.99 -19.93
CA LEU A 45 11.69 -24.57 -18.68
C LEU A 45 12.88 -25.47 -18.38
N THR A 46 14.05 -24.90 -18.15
CA THR A 46 15.26 -25.65 -17.83
C THR A 46 15.59 -25.51 -16.35
N SER A 47 15.60 -26.61 -15.60
CA SER A 47 15.97 -26.59 -14.19
C SER A 47 17.17 -27.52 -13.94
N GLU A 48 17.97 -27.22 -12.93
CA GLU A 48 19.09 -28.11 -12.55
C GLU A 48 18.61 -29.51 -12.15
N ALA A 49 17.43 -29.60 -11.54
CA ALA A 49 16.90 -30.86 -11.00
C ALA A 49 16.29 -31.78 -12.07
N TYR A 50 15.70 -31.21 -13.12
CA TYR A 50 14.93 -31.95 -14.12
C TYR A 50 15.40 -31.73 -15.56
N GLY A 51 16.47 -30.95 -15.79
CA GLY A 51 16.88 -30.55 -17.13
C GLY A 51 15.81 -29.71 -17.84
N ALA A 52 15.81 -29.75 -19.17
CA ALA A 52 14.83 -29.06 -20.00
C ALA A 52 13.49 -29.83 -19.99
N MET A 53 12.40 -29.13 -19.68
CA MET A 53 11.05 -29.68 -19.61
C MET A 53 10.15 -28.93 -20.59
N HIS A 54 9.49 -29.66 -21.46
CA HIS A 54 8.52 -29.15 -22.42
C HIS A 54 7.10 -29.14 -21.84
N MET A 55 6.42 -28.02 -22.03
CA MET A 55 5.03 -27.78 -21.69
C MET A 55 4.27 -27.19 -22.87
N THR A 56 3.02 -27.62 -23.04
CA THR A 56 2.09 -27.01 -23.99
C THR A 56 1.23 -25.99 -23.27
N VAL A 57 1.28 -24.74 -23.74
CA VAL A 57 0.44 -23.65 -23.25
C VAL A 57 -0.71 -23.45 -24.24
N THR A 58 -1.95 -23.50 -23.77
CA THR A 58 -3.15 -23.19 -24.55
C THR A 58 -3.80 -21.91 -24.02
N PHE A 59 -3.90 -20.88 -24.87
CA PHE A 59 -4.50 -19.60 -24.51
C PHE A 59 -6.01 -19.62 -24.75
N PRO A 60 -6.85 -19.37 -23.72
CA PRO A 60 -8.28 -19.28 -23.92
C PRO A 60 -8.65 -18.01 -24.72
N PRO A 61 -9.79 -17.98 -25.43
CA PRO A 61 -10.25 -16.79 -26.15
C PRO A 61 -10.44 -15.54 -25.28
N LYS A 62 -10.55 -15.72 -23.96
CA LYS A 62 -10.71 -14.66 -22.96
C LYS A 62 -9.43 -14.37 -22.17
N TYR A 63 -8.26 -14.90 -22.55
CA TYR A 63 -7.00 -14.53 -21.89
C TYR A 63 -6.83 -13.00 -21.86
N PRO A 64 -6.48 -12.36 -20.73
CA PRO A 64 -6.05 -12.92 -19.44
C PRO A 64 -7.18 -13.04 -18.40
N LEU A 65 -8.44 -12.83 -18.78
CA LEU A 65 -9.60 -12.97 -17.87
C LEU A 65 -9.75 -14.41 -17.37
N SER A 66 -9.27 -15.37 -18.15
CA SER A 66 -9.14 -16.78 -17.76
C SER A 66 -7.67 -17.20 -17.89
N PRO A 67 -7.17 -18.07 -17.00
CA PRO A 67 -5.81 -18.56 -17.03
C PRO A 67 -5.52 -19.33 -18.32
N PRO A 68 -4.26 -19.33 -18.80
CA PRO A 68 -3.84 -20.27 -19.80
C PRO A 68 -3.86 -21.68 -19.22
N GLN A 69 -4.21 -22.67 -20.03
CA GLN A 69 -4.05 -24.06 -19.66
C GLN A 69 -2.60 -24.46 -19.95
N ILE A 70 -1.87 -24.95 -18.96
CA ILE A 70 -0.48 -25.42 -19.14
C ILE A 70 -0.44 -26.91 -18.82
N LYS A 71 -0.01 -27.70 -19.81
CA LYS A 71 0.15 -29.14 -19.71
C LYS A 71 1.62 -29.52 -19.74
N MET A 72 2.02 -30.41 -18.83
CA MET A 72 3.34 -31.02 -18.84
C MET A 72 3.39 -32.12 -19.91
N ASN A 73 4.31 -31.99 -20.88
CA ASN A 73 4.54 -33.04 -21.88
C ASN A 73 5.70 -33.95 -21.48
N SER A 74 6.75 -33.35 -20.91
CA SER A 74 7.90 -34.09 -20.39
C SER A 74 7.54 -35.02 -19.25
N ARG A 75 8.22 -36.17 -19.16
CA ARG A 75 8.03 -37.09 -18.03
C ARG A 75 8.72 -36.56 -16.77
N VAL A 76 7.99 -35.80 -15.96
CA VAL A 76 8.47 -35.22 -14.71
C VAL A 76 7.85 -35.91 -13.49
N HIS A 77 8.70 -36.45 -12.60
CA HIS A 77 8.26 -37.02 -11.32
C HIS A 77 8.24 -35.93 -10.24
N HIS A 78 7.03 -35.45 -9.90
CA HIS A 78 6.83 -34.34 -8.97
C HIS A 78 5.47 -34.48 -8.26
N PRO A 79 5.35 -34.15 -6.95
CA PRO A 79 4.13 -34.40 -6.15
C PRO A 79 2.87 -33.69 -6.68
N ASN A 80 3.05 -32.60 -7.44
CA ASN A 80 1.97 -31.79 -7.99
C ASN A 80 1.81 -31.93 -9.50
N ILE A 81 2.38 -32.99 -10.10
CA ILE A 81 2.18 -33.34 -11.51
C ILE A 81 1.37 -34.64 -11.56
N PHE A 82 0.17 -34.54 -12.12
CA PHE A 82 -0.78 -35.66 -12.25
C PHE A 82 -0.98 -35.94 -13.74
N ASN A 83 -0.24 -36.91 -14.28
CA ASN A 83 -0.10 -37.11 -15.72
C ASN A 83 0.39 -35.81 -16.40
N GLU A 84 -0.42 -35.20 -17.26
CA GLU A 84 -0.13 -33.92 -17.91
C GLU A 84 -0.53 -32.70 -17.07
N TYR A 85 -1.31 -32.88 -16.00
CA TYR A 85 -1.89 -31.78 -15.24
C TYR A 85 -0.93 -31.24 -14.17
N ILE A 86 -0.73 -29.92 -14.17
CA ILE A 86 0.07 -29.19 -13.18
C ILE A 86 -0.87 -28.59 -12.13
N CYS A 87 -0.82 -29.12 -10.90
CA CYS A 87 -1.56 -28.57 -9.77
C CYS A 87 -0.77 -27.41 -9.15
N ALA A 88 -1.01 -26.20 -9.64
CA ALA A 88 -0.41 -24.98 -9.10
C ALA A 88 -1.49 -23.89 -8.96
N SER A 89 -1.54 -23.22 -7.80
CA SER A 89 -2.54 -22.19 -7.49
C SER A 89 -2.51 -21.02 -8.48
N ILE A 90 -1.35 -20.71 -9.07
CA ILE A 90 -1.22 -19.71 -10.12
C ILE A 90 -2.02 -20.05 -11.39
N LEU A 91 -2.32 -21.32 -11.66
CA LEU A 91 -3.11 -21.73 -12.82
C LEU A 91 -4.60 -21.92 -12.50
N ASN A 92 -5.01 -21.67 -11.24
CA ASN A 92 -6.36 -21.92 -10.75
C ASN A 92 -7.12 -20.61 -10.47
N THR A 93 -8.30 -20.45 -11.09
CA THR A 93 -9.19 -19.29 -10.89
C THR A 93 -9.76 -19.13 -9.50
N GLU A 94 -9.89 -20.22 -8.75
CA GLU A 94 -10.51 -20.19 -7.42
C GLU A 94 -9.48 -19.90 -6.31
N GLU A 95 -8.20 -20.18 -6.57
CA GLU A 95 -7.15 -20.19 -5.52
C GLU A 95 -6.05 -19.15 -5.72
N GLY A 96 -5.86 -18.59 -6.93
CA GLY A 96 -4.73 -17.67 -7.13
C GLY A 96 -4.63 -16.90 -8.45
N TRP A 97 -5.41 -17.23 -9.48
CA TRP A 97 -5.35 -16.50 -10.76
C TRP A 97 -5.86 -15.07 -10.64
N THR A 98 -5.09 -14.15 -11.20
CA THR A 98 -5.52 -12.78 -11.46
C THR A 98 -5.12 -12.36 -12.87
N PRO A 99 -5.95 -11.60 -13.60
CA PRO A 99 -5.57 -11.02 -14.90
C PRO A 99 -4.32 -10.14 -14.85
N ALA A 100 -3.82 -9.82 -13.65
CA ALA A 100 -2.57 -9.11 -13.43
C ALA A 100 -1.32 -9.89 -13.87
N TYR A 101 -1.36 -11.23 -13.86
CA TYR A 101 -0.23 -12.05 -14.24
C TYR A 101 0.08 -11.94 -15.73
N THR A 102 1.36 -11.78 -16.06
CA THR A 102 1.86 -11.91 -17.44
C THR A 102 2.33 -13.33 -17.72
N LEU A 103 2.38 -13.73 -18.99
CA LEU A 103 2.96 -15.00 -19.41
C LEU A 103 4.39 -15.19 -18.87
N LYS A 104 5.21 -14.13 -18.90
CA LYS A 104 6.55 -14.13 -18.30
C LYS A 104 6.51 -14.43 -16.80
N SER A 105 5.65 -13.75 -16.05
CA SER A 105 5.52 -13.97 -14.60
C SER A 105 5.04 -15.39 -14.25
N ILE A 106 4.21 -16.00 -15.10
CA ILE A 106 3.73 -17.38 -14.94
C ILE A 106 4.88 -18.35 -15.18
N ALA A 107 5.63 -18.18 -16.27
CA ALA A 107 6.76 -19.03 -16.60
C ALA A 107 7.86 -18.99 -15.53
N ILE A 108 8.18 -17.80 -15.00
CA ILE A 108 9.15 -17.63 -13.90
C ILE A 108 8.66 -18.34 -12.64
N GLN A 109 7.38 -18.21 -12.29
CA GLN A 109 6.82 -18.87 -11.12
C GLN A 109 6.81 -20.40 -11.26
N LEU A 110 6.53 -20.93 -12.45
CA LEU A 110 6.65 -22.36 -12.72
C LEU A 110 8.11 -22.83 -12.65
N LEU A 111 9.06 -22.07 -13.21
CA LEU A 111 10.48 -22.41 -13.10
C LEU A 111 10.92 -22.44 -11.63
N SER A 112 10.51 -21.44 -10.84
CA SER A 112 10.78 -21.39 -9.40
C SER A 112 10.11 -22.56 -8.66
N PHE A 113 8.91 -22.94 -9.04
CA PHE A 113 8.18 -24.07 -8.47
C PHE A 113 8.97 -25.37 -8.64
N PHE A 114 9.44 -25.67 -9.86
CA PHE A 114 10.24 -26.87 -10.13
C PHE A 114 11.65 -26.83 -9.52
N SER A 115 12.19 -25.62 -9.32
CA SER A 115 13.52 -25.40 -8.75
C SER A 115 13.54 -25.36 -7.22
N SER A 116 12.38 -25.27 -6.55
CA SER A 116 12.26 -25.13 -5.09
C SER A 116 12.81 -26.34 -4.31
N GLU A 117 13.17 -26.18 -3.04
CA GLU A 117 13.55 -27.33 -2.18
C GLU A 117 12.32 -28.06 -1.62
N SER A 118 11.20 -27.36 -1.52
CA SER A 118 9.94 -27.86 -0.95
C SER A 118 8.73 -27.09 -1.49
N VAL A 119 7.59 -27.76 -1.55
CA VAL A 119 6.33 -27.19 -2.07
C VAL A 119 5.21 -27.41 -1.06
N GLU A 120 4.43 -26.37 -0.78
CA GLU A 120 3.22 -26.45 0.04
C GLU A 120 2.09 -27.18 -0.70
N GLN A 121 1.37 -28.05 0.00
CA GLN A 121 0.27 -28.82 -0.58
C GLN A 121 -1.09 -28.17 -0.30
N VAL A 122 -2.00 -28.26 -1.28
CA VAL A 122 -3.37 -27.76 -1.14
C VAL A 122 -4.12 -28.59 -0.10
N GLY A 123 -4.73 -27.95 0.91
CA GLY A 123 -5.59 -28.62 1.90
C GLY A 123 -4.99 -28.89 3.29
N GLY A 124 -3.77 -28.44 3.60
CA GLY A 124 -3.20 -28.49 4.95
C GLY A 124 -1.75 -28.04 4.96
N GLY A 125 -1.32 -27.34 6.02
CA GLY A 125 -0.02 -26.64 6.14
C GLY A 125 1.25 -27.51 6.13
N ASN A 126 1.22 -28.66 5.47
CA ASN A 126 2.33 -29.57 5.32
C ASN A 126 3.09 -29.26 4.01
N SER A 127 4.38 -28.97 4.14
CA SER A 127 5.29 -28.78 3.00
C SER A 127 5.98 -30.10 2.65
N VAL A 128 6.04 -30.45 1.36
CA VAL A 128 6.70 -31.67 0.87
C VAL A 128 8.11 -31.32 0.41
N LYS A 129 9.12 -32.01 0.95
CA LYS A 129 10.51 -31.88 0.49
C LYS A 129 10.70 -32.56 -0.86
N LEU A 130 11.13 -31.82 -1.86
CA LEU A 130 11.30 -32.32 -3.24
C LEU A 130 12.51 -33.23 -3.41
N LYS A 131 13.47 -33.21 -2.48
CA LYS A 131 14.66 -34.07 -2.50
C LYS A 131 14.30 -35.55 -2.66
N LEU A 132 13.28 -36.03 -1.92
CA LEU A 132 12.84 -37.42 -1.98
C LEU A 132 12.32 -37.81 -3.37
N TRP A 133 11.65 -36.88 -4.06
CA TRP A 133 11.10 -37.10 -5.39
C TRP A 133 12.16 -37.11 -6.49
N ARG A 134 13.23 -36.32 -6.30
CA ARG A 134 14.39 -36.24 -7.19
C ARG A 134 15.33 -37.43 -7.02
N GLU A 135 15.47 -37.95 -5.81
CA GLU A 135 16.35 -39.09 -5.50
C GLU A 135 15.69 -40.46 -5.75
N SER A 136 14.35 -40.55 -5.69
CA SER A 136 13.62 -41.82 -5.86
C SER A 136 13.74 -42.44 -7.26
N ARG A 137 14.15 -41.67 -8.27
CA ARG A 137 14.54 -42.15 -9.60
C ARG A 137 15.65 -41.24 -10.12
N LYS A 138 16.81 -41.79 -10.52
CA LYS A 138 17.74 -41.04 -11.38
C LYS A 138 16.92 -40.54 -12.57
N TYR A 139 16.80 -39.23 -12.74
CA TYR A 139 16.05 -38.66 -13.85
C TYR A 139 16.58 -39.27 -15.15
N VAL A 140 15.74 -40.03 -15.84
CA VAL A 140 16.03 -40.55 -17.19
C VAL A 140 15.71 -39.40 -18.13
N ALA A 141 16.64 -39.06 -19.03
CA ALA A 141 16.44 -38.01 -20.01
C ALA A 141 15.09 -38.20 -20.71
N ASP A 142 14.36 -37.09 -20.86
CA ASP A 142 13.01 -37.09 -21.40
C ASP A 142 12.99 -37.61 -22.85
N GLU A 143 12.11 -38.58 -23.13
CA GLU A 143 11.94 -39.17 -24.47
C GLU A 143 10.94 -38.36 -25.32
N TYR A 144 10.33 -37.31 -24.74
CA TYR A 144 9.35 -36.50 -25.45
C TYR A 144 10.01 -35.71 -26.57
N THR A 145 9.43 -35.81 -27.76
CA THR A 145 9.79 -35.01 -28.93
C THR A 145 8.63 -34.12 -29.33
N CYS A 146 8.92 -32.92 -29.83
CA CYS A 146 7.90 -31.97 -30.27
C CYS A 146 8.14 -31.51 -31.70
N ASP A 147 7.24 -31.92 -32.60
CA ASP A 147 7.27 -31.56 -34.02
C ASP A 147 7.06 -30.06 -34.31
N LYS A 148 6.73 -29.26 -33.29
CA LYS A 148 6.47 -27.81 -33.42
C LYS A 148 7.63 -26.93 -33.00
N CYS A 149 8.51 -27.43 -32.14
CA CYS A 149 9.61 -26.65 -31.55
C CYS A 149 10.96 -27.38 -31.59
N ASP A 150 11.00 -28.54 -32.25
CA ASP A 150 12.14 -29.45 -32.35
C ASP A 150 12.73 -29.88 -31.00
N PHE A 151 11.96 -29.73 -29.91
CA PHE A 151 12.35 -30.22 -28.60
C PHE A 151 12.56 -31.73 -28.67
N GLY A 152 13.70 -32.22 -28.20
CA GLY A 152 14.04 -33.65 -28.19
C GLY A 152 14.44 -34.23 -29.55
N SER A 153 14.35 -33.47 -30.65
CA SER A 153 14.76 -33.95 -31.98
C SER A 153 16.29 -34.08 -32.07
N PRO A 154 16.83 -35.18 -32.64
CA PRO A 154 18.26 -35.28 -32.92
C PRO A 154 18.68 -34.19 -33.91
N LEU A 155 19.79 -33.50 -33.62
CA LEU A 155 20.37 -32.50 -34.52
C LEU A 155 20.60 -33.13 -35.90
N PRO A 156 20.23 -32.45 -37.01
CA PRO A 156 20.43 -33.01 -38.34
C PRO A 156 21.92 -33.27 -38.61
N GLU A 157 22.24 -34.47 -39.11
CA GLU A 157 23.59 -34.96 -39.42
C GLU A 157 24.34 -34.15 -40.52
N SER A 158 23.76 -33.06 -41.03
CA SER A 158 24.28 -32.29 -42.17
C SER A 158 24.69 -30.84 -41.86
N MET A 159 24.96 -30.49 -40.60
CA MET A 159 25.70 -29.27 -40.31
C MET A 159 27.21 -29.52 -40.38
N ASP A 160 27.80 -29.21 -41.54
CA ASP A 160 29.24 -29.08 -41.74
C ASP A 160 29.86 -28.22 -40.63
N LEU A 161 30.84 -28.79 -39.93
CA LEU A 161 31.51 -28.23 -38.75
C LEU A 161 32.48 -27.06 -39.04
N ASP A 162 32.41 -26.42 -40.21
CA ASP A 162 33.38 -25.40 -40.66
C ASP A 162 32.78 -24.02 -40.98
N ARG A 163 31.56 -23.72 -40.52
CA ARG A 163 31.07 -22.33 -40.45
C ARG A 163 30.57 -22.01 -39.04
N ARG A 164 31.50 -21.63 -38.17
CA ARG A 164 31.16 -20.88 -36.95
C ARG A 164 30.89 -19.42 -37.35
N PRO A 165 29.70 -18.85 -37.07
CA PRO A 165 29.64 -17.50 -36.57
C PRO A 165 30.08 -17.53 -35.10
N ASP A 166 31.12 -16.78 -34.80
CA ASP A 166 31.74 -16.51 -33.50
C ASP A 166 30.87 -16.78 -32.25
N LEU A 167 31.03 -17.98 -31.70
CA LEU A 167 30.54 -18.42 -30.37
C LEU A 167 31.57 -18.08 -29.27
N GLU A 168 32.13 -16.87 -29.30
CA GLU A 168 32.89 -16.29 -28.17
C GLU A 168 32.00 -15.44 -27.24
N ALA A 169 30.71 -15.27 -27.53
CA ALA A 169 29.79 -14.48 -26.70
C ALA A 169 29.10 -15.27 -25.56
N ALA A 170 29.34 -16.57 -25.42
CA ALA A 170 28.78 -17.39 -24.35
C ALA A 170 29.92 -17.99 -23.50
N GLY A 171 30.38 -17.22 -22.51
CA GLY A 171 31.45 -17.60 -21.60
C GLY A 171 31.14 -18.84 -20.75
N PHE A 172 31.39 -20.01 -21.32
CA PHE A 172 31.54 -21.25 -20.59
C PHE A 172 33.02 -21.58 -20.47
N ASP A 173 33.66 -21.01 -19.45
CA ASP A 173 34.95 -21.52 -19.00
C ASP A 173 34.76 -22.58 -17.90
N LYS A 174 35.60 -23.62 -18.02
CA LYS A 174 35.65 -24.81 -17.19
C LYS A 174 35.77 -24.48 -15.70
N LEU A 175 34.82 -24.95 -14.89
CA LEU A 175 34.98 -25.04 -13.43
C LEU A 175 35.12 -26.51 -13.03
N GLU A 176 36.38 -26.94 -12.94
CA GLU A 176 36.78 -28.06 -12.09
C GLU A 176 36.67 -27.65 -10.61
N ALA A 177 36.41 -28.67 -9.80
CA ALA A 177 36.10 -28.59 -8.39
C ALA A 177 37.12 -27.82 -7.54
N LYS A 178 36.63 -26.88 -6.72
CA LYS A 178 37.09 -26.64 -5.34
C LYS A 178 35.99 -25.91 -4.56
N GLY A 179 35.62 -26.49 -3.42
CA GLY A 179 34.49 -26.06 -2.61
C GLY A 179 34.73 -24.77 -1.81
N LYS A 180 33.60 -24.32 -1.21
CA LYS A 180 33.41 -23.21 -0.25
C LYS A 180 32.91 -21.87 -0.79
N GLU A 181 31.84 -21.83 -1.58
CA GLU A 181 31.00 -20.61 -1.76
C GLU A 181 29.50 -20.90 -1.90
N HIS A 182 28.99 -21.94 -1.23
CA HIS A 182 27.63 -22.47 -1.49
C HIS A 182 26.53 -22.00 -0.52
N GLN A 183 26.75 -20.88 0.19
CA GLN A 183 25.76 -20.34 1.15
C GLN A 183 25.09 -19.05 0.66
N GLN A 184 25.76 -18.18 -0.12
CA GLN A 184 25.19 -16.91 -0.60
C GLN A 184 24.18 -17.06 -1.76
N SER A 185 24.28 -18.13 -2.55
CA SER A 185 23.40 -18.37 -3.72
C SER A 185 22.03 -18.91 -3.32
N LYS A 186 21.92 -19.57 -2.15
CA LYS A 186 20.66 -20.12 -1.63
C LYS A 186 19.74 -19.06 -1.01
N ASP A 187 20.31 -17.99 -0.47
CA ASP A 187 19.51 -16.89 0.11
C ASP A 187 18.85 -16.03 -0.98
N ARG A 188 19.48 -15.85 -2.16
CA ARG A 188 18.89 -15.08 -3.28
C ARG A 188 17.63 -15.72 -3.88
N LEU A 189 17.53 -17.05 -3.94
CA LEU A 189 16.39 -17.76 -4.53
C LEU A 189 15.16 -17.81 -3.61
N ARG A 190 15.33 -17.71 -2.28
CA ARG A 190 14.20 -17.66 -1.33
C ARG A 190 13.57 -16.26 -1.22
N GLU A 191 14.31 -15.20 -1.57
CA GLU A 191 13.78 -13.82 -1.55
C GLU A 191 13.00 -13.40 -2.80
N LEU A 192 13.02 -14.21 -3.87
CA LEU A 192 12.46 -13.87 -5.19
C LEU A 192 11.07 -14.49 -5.48
N VAL A 193 10.46 -15.18 -4.51
CA VAL A 193 9.05 -15.61 -4.59
C VAL A 193 8.16 -14.35 -4.52
N PRO A 194 7.25 -14.09 -5.48
CA PRO A 194 6.39 -12.92 -5.39
C PRO A 194 5.37 -13.12 -4.27
N ARG A 195 5.56 -12.44 -3.14
CA ARG A 195 4.41 -11.94 -2.39
C ARG A 195 3.86 -10.75 -3.17
N THR A 196 2.75 -10.97 -3.89
CA THR A 196 1.81 -9.97 -4.44
C THR A 196 2.37 -8.58 -4.76
N HIS A 197 2.75 -8.26 -5.99
CA HIS A 197 3.08 -6.90 -6.51
C HIS A 197 4.05 -6.01 -5.67
N GLN A 198 4.56 -6.52 -4.54
CA GLN A 198 5.20 -5.80 -3.44
C GLN A 198 6.73 -6.02 -3.42
N SER A 199 7.25 -6.93 -4.25
CA SER A 199 8.70 -7.16 -4.40
C SER A 199 9.41 -6.12 -5.28
N ILE A 200 8.67 -5.23 -5.93
CA ILE A 200 9.22 -4.25 -6.89
C ILE A 200 9.73 -3.00 -6.17
N LEU A 201 9.11 -2.59 -5.05
CA LEU A 201 9.58 -1.46 -4.23
C LEU A 201 10.93 -1.74 -3.54
N LYS A 202 11.22 -3.01 -3.20
CA LYS A 202 12.54 -3.41 -2.67
C LYS A 202 13.70 -3.15 -3.64
N LYS A 203 13.45 -3.17 -4.95
CA LYS A 203 14.50 -2.89 -5.97
C LYS A 203 14.67 -1.39 -6.27
N LYS A 204 13.73 -0.55 -5.79
CA LYS A 204 13.82 0.90 -5.85
C LYS A 204 14.95 1.44 -4.95
N GLU A 205 15.21 0.75 -3.84
CA GLU A 205 16.19 1.13 -2.80
C GLU A 205 17.63 0.80 -3.14
N ASP A 206 17.90 -0.09 -4.10
CA ASP A 206 19.27 -0.44 -4.55
C ASP A 206 19.96 0.73 -5.28
N VAL A 207 19.20 1.78 -5.63
CA VAL A 207 19.69 3.02 -6.23
C VAL A 207 19.86 4.11 -5.16
N ASP A 208 18.93 4.22 -4.22
CA ASP A 208 18.94 5.24 -3.15
C ASP A 208 19.91 4.89 -1.99
N MET A 209 20.16 3.60 -1.69
CA MET A 209 21.12 3.15 -0.66
C MET A 209 22.60 3.35 -1.04
N LEU A 210 22.89 3.83 -2.26
CA LEU A 210 24.24 4.16 -2.70
C LEU A 210 24.66 5.59 -2.32
N ASP A 211 23.73 6.43 -1.85
CA ASP A 211 24.02 7.82 -1.50
C ASP A 211 24.74 7.96 -0.14
N GLU A 212 24.47 7.11 0.85
CA GLU A 212 25.06 7.28 2.20
C GLU A 212 26.43 6.62 2.41
N LYS A 213 26.82 5.64 1.58
CA LYS A 213 28.08 4.89 1.80
C LYS A 213 29.33 5.53 1.17
N ASN A 214 29.18 6.54 0.31
CA ASN A 214 30.31 7.18 -0.36
C ASN A 214 30.83 8.45 0.33
N GLU A 215 30.19 8.94 1.40
CA GLU A 215 30.66 10.14 2.13
C GLU A 215 31.51 9.85 3.38
N LEU A 216 31.73 8.58 3.76
CA LEU A 216 32.33 8.23 5.06
C LEU A 216 33.65 7.42 5.02
N LEU A 217 34.32 7.30 3.86
CA LEU A 217 35.65 6.69 3.78
C LEU A 217 36.72 7.75 3.59
N GLY A 218 37.22 8.21 4.73
CA GLY A 218 38.43 9.03 4.85
C GLY A 218 39.66 8.36 4.26
N THR A 219 40.53 9.23 3.78
CA THR A 219 41.80 9.01 3.08
C THR A 219 42.78 8.11 3.83
N GLU A 220 43.15 6.98 3.24
CA GLU A 220 44.49 6.38 3.40
C GLU A 220 45.07 6.10 2.02
N THR A 221 46.07 6.91 1.65
CA THR A 221 46.78 6.85 0.37
C THR A 221 47.81 5.72 0.37
N GLN A 222 47.66 4.75 -0.53
CA GLN A 222 48.73 3.88 -1.00
C GLN A 222 48.96 4.09 -2.51
N PRO A 223 50.16 3.81 -3.05
CA PRO A 223 50.63 4.40 -4.30
C PRO A 223 49.91 3.82 -5.54
N GLU A 224 49.44 4.73 -6.39
CA GLU A 224 48.73 4.43 -7.63
C GLU A 224 49.65 3.76 -8.69
N GLU A 225 49.47 2.47 -8.93
CA GLU A 225 49.73 1.92 -10.25
C GLU A 225 48.67 2.46 -11.22
N LYS A 226 49.10 3.22 -12.23
CA LYS A 226 48.28 3.83 -13.28
C LYS A 226 47.53 2.78 -14.10
N ARG A 227 46.41 2.28 -13.59
CA ARG A 227 45.43 1.54 -14.37
C ARG A 227 44.76 2.54 -15.31
N LYS A 228 45.06 2.45 -16.61
CA LYS A 228 44.40 3.24 -17.66
C LYS A 228 42.89 3.03 -17.53
N VAL A 229 42.18 4.00 -16.96
CA VAL A 229 40.71 3.99 -16.92
C VAL A 229 40.26 4.09 -18.37
N MET A 230 39.78 2.99 -18.94
CA MET A 230 39.22 2.97 -20.27
C MET A 230 37.89 3.70 -20.21
N THR A 231 37.91 5.02 -20.42
CA THR A 231 36.71 5.85 -20.37
C THR A 231 35.87 5.57 -21.62
N CYS A 232 34.66 5.04 -21.43
CA CYS A 232 33.73 4.77 -22.52
C CYS A 232 33.37 6.09 -23.25
N PRO A 233 33.63 6.24 -24.56
CA PRO A 233 33.31 7.45 -25.32
C PRO A 233 31.83 7.84 -25.24
N LEU A 234 30.95 6.86 -25.06
CA LEU A 234 29.51 7.07 -24.92
C LEU A 234 29.14 7.76 -23.60
N ILE A 235 29.88 7.52 -22.52
CA ILE A 235 29.71 8.22 -21.23
C ILE A 235 30.17 9.68 -21.34
N GLN A 236 31.16 9.95 -22.20
CA GLN A 236 31.65 11.29 -22.51
C GLN A 236 30.77 12.03 -23.52
N ALA A 237 29.90 11.33 -24.26
CA ALA A 237 28.99 11.94 -25.20
C ALA A 237 27.93 12.75 -24.43
N ASN A 238 27.83 14.04 -24.73
CA ASN A 238 26.80 14.93 -24.18
C ASN A 238 25.45 14.69 -24.88
N LEU A 239 24.91 13.46 -24.80
CA LEU A 239 23.64 13.10 -25.45
C LEU A 239 22.48 13.84 -24.79
N PRO A 240 21.51 14.38 -25.55
CA PRO A 240 20.30 14.97 -24.98
C PRO A 240 19.49 13.97 -24.15
N ASP A 241 18.78 14.46 -23.14
CA ASP A 241 18.04 13.61 -22.19
C ASP A 241 16.93 12.82 -22.90
N GLU A 242 16.36 13.35 -23.98
CA GLU A 242 15.37 12.66 -24.81
C GLU A 242 15.95 11.38 -25.43
N VAL A 243 17.20 11.43 -25.89
CA VAL A 243 17.90 10.26 -26.45
C VAL A 243 18.16 9.22 -25.37
N LEU A 244 18.53 9.68 -24.17
CA LEU A 244 18.74 8.81 -23.02
C LEU A 244 17.44 8.14 -22.55
N ILE A 245 16.31 8.86 -22.56
CA ILE A 245 14.98 8.30 -22.29
C ILE A 245 14.58 7.28 -23.36
N MET A 246 14.85 7.57 -24.64
CA MET A 246 14.63 6.61 -25.73
C MET A 246 15.46 5.35 -25.54
N LEU A 247 16.74 5.45 -25.17
CA LEU A 247 17.58 4.31 -24.82
C LEU A 247 16.97 3.52 -23.65
N LEU A 248 16.65 4.21 -22.55
CA LEU A 248 16.06 3.61 -21.36
C LEU A 248 14.76 2.89 -21.68
N SER A 249 13.94 3.41 -22.61
CA SER A 249 12.69 2.79 -23.05
C SER A 249 12.88 1.37 -23.62
N GLN A 250 14.07 1.06 -24.16
CA GLN A 250 14.37 -0.24 -24.75
C GLN A 250 14.91 -1.24 -23.70
N LEU A 251 15.60 -0.75 -22.67
CA LEU A 251 16.23 -1.60 -21.65
C LEU A 251 15.20 -2.23 -20.70
N ASP A 252 15.47 -3.43 -20.18
CA ASP A 252 14.71 -3.99 -19.07
C ASP A 252 15.14 -3.39 -17.72
N HIS A 253 14.43 -3.74 -16.64
CA HIS A 253 14.72 -3.17 -15.32
C HIS A 253 16.15 -3.47 -14.86
N GLU A 254 16.64 -4.69 -15.03
CA GLU A 254 17.98 -5.08 -14.57
C GLU A 254 19.10 -4.34 -15.32
N ASN A 255 18.97 -4.22 -16.63
CA ASN A 255 19.93 -3.48 -17.45
C ASN A 255 19.86 -1.97 -17.19
N MET A 256 18.68 -1.41 -16.94
CA MET A 256 18.57 0.00 -16.53
C MET A 256 19.30 0.26 -15.21
N ILE A 257 19.10 -0.58 -14.19
CA ILE A 257 19.78 -0.43 -12.90
C ILE A 257 21.29 -0.61 -13.07
N SER A 258 21.72 -1.63 -13.81
CA SER A 258 23.15 -1.89 -14.08
C SER A 258 23.81 -0.73 -14.83
N LEU A 259 23.13 -0.17 -15.83
CA LEU A 259 23.63 0.96 -16.59
C LEU A 259 23.61 2.25 -15.78
N GLY A 260 22.59 2.48 -14.94
CA GLY A 260 22.58 3.58 -13.97
C GLY A 260 23.66 3.45 -12.88
N ARG A 261 24.14 2.24 -12.60
CA ARG A 261 25.34 2.02 -11.76
C ARG A 261 26.62 2.43 -12.48
N ALA A 262 26.72 2.12 -13.76
CA ALA A 262 27.89 2.46 -14.59
C ALA A 262 27.92 3.91 -15.07
N TRP A 263 26.76 4.56 -15.23
CA TRP A 263 26.62 5.89 -15.83
C TRP A 263 25.74 6.81 -14.99
N GLN A 264 26.39 7.68 -14.20
CA GLN A 264 25.71 8.59 -13.27
C GLN A 264 24.72 9.54 -13.94
N ARG A 265 25.04 10.10 -15.12
CA ARG A 265 24.11 10.94 -15.88
C ARG A 265 22.84 10.18 -16.25
N LEU A 266 22.96 8.92 -16.67
CA LEU A 266 21.79 8.12 -17.01
C LEU A 266 20.93 7.85 -15.78
N ARG A 267 21.55 7.58 -14.62
CA ARG A 267 20.84 7.47 -13.33
C ARG A 267 20.08 8.75 -13.01
N GLN A 268 20.69 9.91 -13.22
CA GLN A 268 20.06 11.21 -12.99
C GLN A 268 18.83 11.38 -13.90
N VAL A 269 18.94 11.09 -15.19
CA VAL A 269 17.80 11.12 -16.13
C VAL A 269 16.71 10.12 -15.73
N MET A 270 17.07 8.91 -15.28
CA MET A 270 16.09 7.94 -14.79
C MET A 270 15.28 8.49 -13.61
N ALA A 271 15.93 9.20 -12.68
CA ALA A 271 15.29 9.82 -11.53
C ALA A 271 14.49 11.08 -11.93
N ASP A 272 15.05 11.93 -12.78
CA ASP A 272 14.46 13.21 -13.17
C ASP A 272 13.18 13.06 -13.99
N TYR A 273 13.07 11.97 -14.73
CA TYR A 273 11.90 11.65 -15.55
C TYR A 273 11.09 10.47 -15.00
N ASP A 274 11.37 10.04 -13.76
CA ASP A 274 10.64 8.96 -13.06
C ASP A 274 10.43 7.71 -13.95
N VAL A 275 11.48 7.33 -14.71
CA VAL A 275 11.40 6.34 -15.80
C VAL A 275 10.93 4.97 -15.33
N ILE A 276 11.34 4.56 -14.13
CA ILE A 276 10.89 3.29 -13.54
C ILE A 276 9.39 3.36 -13.26
N ARG A 277 8.92 4.46 -12.67
CA ARG A 277 7.52 4.65 -12.30
C ARG A 277 6.62 4.74 -13.53
N THR A 278 7.01 5.48 -14.57
CA THR A 278 6.21 5.61 -15.79
C THR A 278 5.90 4.26 -16.46
N ARG A 279 6.81 3.28 -16.34
CA ARG A 279 6.61 1.90 -16.81
C ARG A 279 5.64 1.08 -15.96
N GLU A 280 5.52 1.42 -14.67
CA GLU A 280 4.62 0.75 -13.73
C GLU A 280 3.19 1.29 -13.81
N LEU A 281 3.01 2.52 -14.31
CA LEU A 281 1.73 3.21 -14.45
C LEU A 281 0.90 2.68 -15.62
N GLN A 282 0.47 1.43 -15.49
CA GLN A 282 -0.32 0.71 -16.49
C GLN A 282 -1.49 -0.05 -15.87
N CYS A 283 -2.52 -0.28 -16.67
CA CYS A 283 -3.64 -1.13 -16.31
C CYS A 283 -3.14 -2.54 -15.95
N PHE A 284 -3.39 -3.01 -14.72
CA PHE A 284 -2.92 -4.33 -14.28
C PHE A 284 -3.44 -5.46 -15.19
N CYS A 285 -4.65 -5.32 -15.73
CA CYS A 285 -5.31 -6.33 -16.56
C CYS A 285 -4.94 -6.26 -18.04
N LEU A 286 -4.82 -5.07 -18.65
CA LEU A 286 -4.58 -4.93 -20.10
C LEU A 286 -3.15 -4.50 -20.44
N LYS A 287 -2.33 -4.17 -19.44
CA LYS A 287 -0.96 -3.66 -19.59
C LYS A 287 -0.86 -2.43 -20.51
N LYS A 288 -1.95 -1.67 -20.59
CA LYS A 288 -2.00 -0.37 -21.29
C LYS A 288 -1.57 0.74 -20.33
N ASP A 289 -0.63 1.56 -20.78
CA ASP A 289 -0.14 2.73 -20.04
C ASP A 289 -1.18 3.87 -19.93
N PHE A 290 -0.85 4.88 -19.12
CA PHE A 290 -1.68 6.09 -18.95
C PHE A 290 -1.69 7.00 -20.19
N ILE A 291 -0.81 6.78 -21.16
CA ILE A 291 -0.79 7.57 -22.40
C ILE A 291 -1.89 7.06 -23.34
N SER A 292 -2.02 5.75 -23.49
CA SER A 292 -2.96 5.10 -24.40
C SER A 292 -4.34 4.84 -23.79
N ALA A 293 -4.45 4.75 -22.46
CA ALA A 293 -5.69 4.40 -21.77
C ALA A 293 -6.09 5.43 -20.69
N LYS A 294 -7.41 5.55 -20.47
CA LYS A 294 -7.95 6.18 -19.27
C LYS A 294 -7.75 5.23 -18.09
N LEU A 295 -6.96 5.64 -17.11
CA LEU A 295 -6.59 4.84 -15.93
C LEU A 295 -7.21 5.44 -14.68
N GLY A 296 -7.54 4.55 -13.75
CA GLY A 296 -8.14 4.86 -12.47
C GLY A 296 -8.00 3.67 -11.53
N VAL A 297 -8.70 3.70 -10.41
CA VAL A 297 -8.66 2.65 -9.40
C VAL A 297 -10.06 2.11 -9.12
N GLY A 298 -10.13 0.82 -8.77
CA GLY A 298 -11.37 0.20 -8.31
C GLY A 298 -11.73 0.68 -6.91
N VAL A 299 -12.96 1.13 -6.71
CA VAL A 299 -13.45 1.66 -5.42
C VAL A 299 -14.58 0.79 -4.88
N SER A 300 -14.44 0.38 -3.63
CA SER A 300 -15.41 -0.42 -2.89
C SER A 300 -16.03 0.39 -1.75
N TYR A 301 -17.25 0.01 -1.37
CA TYR A 301 -17.93 0.57 -0.21
C TYR A 301 -17.97 -0.49 0.89
N SER A 302 -17.18 -0.31 1.94
CA SER A 302 -17.27 -1.15 3.13
C SER A 302 -18.29 -0.59 4.11
N ARG A 303 -19.09 -1.45 4.74
CA ARG A 303 -19.96 -1.04 5.86
C ARG A 303 -19.21 -1.26 7.17
N ARG A 304 -18.94 -0.19 7.92
CA ARG A 304 -18.54 -0.26 9.33
C ARG A 304 -19.63 0.36 10.19
N GLY A 305 -20.47 -0.49 10.79
CA GLY A 305 -21.61 -0.04 11.59
C GLY A 305 -22.62 0.76 10.76
N THR A 306 -22.91 2.00 11.16
CA THR A 306 -23.85 2.90 10.46
C THR A 306 -23.22 3.72 9.33
N ARG A 307 -21.89 3.70 9.15
CA ARG A 307 -21.17 4.47 8.12
C ARG A 307 -20.71 3.57 6.97
N LYS A 308 -20.87 4.05 5.73
CA LYS A 308 -20.20 3.49 4.54
C LYS A 308 -18.81 4.13 4.43
N SER A 309 -17.75 3.34 4.48
CA SER A 309 -16.38 3.78 4.19
C SER A 309 -16.02 3.47 2.74
N ILE A 310 -15.37 4.43 2.08
CA ILE A 310 -14.84 4.29 0.73
C ILE A 310 -13.44 3.70 0.86
N ALA A 311 -13.15 2.64 0.11
CA ALA A 311 -11.85 1.97 0.12
C ALA A 311 -11.41 1.60 -1.30
N SER A 312 -10.10 1.44 -1.49
CA SER A 312 -9.52 0.95 -2.74
C SER A 312 -8.19 0.27 -2.45
N GLU A 313 -7.87 -0.71 -3.29
CA GLU A 313 -6.53 -1.32 -3.33
C GLU A 313 -5.55 -0.53 -4.19
N PHE A 314 -5.96 0.58 -4.80
CA PHE A 314 -5.13 1.43 -5.64
C PHE A 314 -4.41 0.72 -6.80
N ASP A 315 -4.92 -0.44 -7.20
CA ASP A 315 -4.46 -1.15 -8.40
C ASP A 315 -4.97 -0.41 -9.64
N LEU A 316 -4.06 0.11 -10.47
CA LEU A 316 -4.43 0.85 -11.68
C LEU A 316 -5.17 -0.06 -12.66
N LEU A 317 -6.37 0.38 -13.04
CA LEU A 317 -7.27 -0.29 -13.95
C LEU A 317 -7.71 0.69 -15.03
N SER A 318 -7.69 0.25 -16.29
CA SER A 318 -8.25 1.06 -17.38
C SER A 318 -9.77 1.05 -17.35
N GLU A 319 -10.40 2.15 -17.76
CA GLU A 319 -11.86 2.22 -17.97
C GLU A 319 -12.36 1.07 -18.87
N GLU A 320 -11.63 0.75 -19.94
CA GLU A 320 -11.94 -0.35 -20.85
C GLU A 320 -12.05 -1.70 -20.13
N ALA A 321 -11.05 -2.06 -19.32
CA ALA A 321 -11.08 -3.28 -18.53
C ALA A 321 -12.24 -3.30 -17.53
N PHE A 322 -12.54 -2.16 -16.92
CA PHE A 322 -13.68 -2.04 -16.00
C PHE A 322 -15.03 -2.18 -16.72
N VAL A 323 -15.24 -1.46 -17.82
CA VAL A 323 -16.55 -1.38 -18.49
C VAL A 323 -16.77 -2.56 -19.43
N MET A 324 -15.82 -2.81 -20.35
CA MET A 324 -15.99 -3.82 -21.41
C MET A 324 -15.77 -5.23 -20.89
N HIS A 325 -14.73 -5.43 -20.07
CA HIS A 325 -14.35 -6.74 -19.56
C HIS A 325 -14.91 -7.06 -18.18
N ARG A 326 -15.66 -6.13 -17.58
CA ARG A 326 -16.33 -6.27 -16.27
C ARG A 326 -15.39 -6.70 -15.14
N ILE A 327 -14.15 -6.20 -15.15
CA ILE A 327 -13.23 -6.42 -14.04
C ILE A 327 -13.78 -5.73 -12.78
N ARG A 328 -13.99 -6.50 -11.72
CA ARG A 328 -14.58 -6.06 -10.43
C ARG A 328 -13.80 -6.54 -9.21
N ARG A 329 -12.59 -7.06 -9.41
CA ARG A 329 -11.71 -7.56 -8.35
C ARG A 329 -10.33 -6.97 -8.53
N SER A 330 -9.71 -6.61 -7.42
CA SER A 330 -8.35 -6.10 -7.35
C SER A 330 -7.34 -7.20 -7.69
N VAL A 331 -6.04 -6.85 -7.76
CA VAL A 331 -4.97 -7.84 -7.94
C VAL A 331 -4.99 -8.87 -6.80
N GLN A 332 -5.38 -8.44 -5.60
CA GLN A 332 -5.54 -9.28 -4.40
C GLN A 332 -6.92 -9.94 -4.27
N GLY A 333 -7.76 -9.85 -5.31
CA GLY A 333 -9.09 -10.47 -5.33
C GLY A 333 -10.17 -9.70 -4.56
N ILE A 334 -9.86 -8.52 -4.01
CA ILE A 334 -10.80 -7.71 -3.24
C ILE A 334 -11.86 -7.11 -4.19
N PRO A 335 -13.16 -7.32 -3.93
CA PRO A 335 -14.21 -6.82 -4.80
C PRO A 335 -14.35 -5.30 -4.71
N PHE A 336 -14.69 -4.69 -5.84
CA PHE A 336 -15.02 -3.27 -5.95
C PHE A 336 -16.14 -3.05 -6.97
N ASP A 337 -16.93 -2.00 -6.76
CA ASP A 337 -18.15 -1.74 -7.52
C ASP A 337 -17.99 -0.59 -8.50
N GLU A 338 -17.13 0.38 -8.17
CA GLU A 338 -16.91 1.59 -8.95
C GLU A 338 -15.48 1.69 -9.49
N TRP A 339 -15.31 2.56 -10.48
CA TRP A 339 -14.01 2.93 -11.03
C TRP A 339 -13.85 4.45 -10.92
N LEU A 340 -12.79 4.89 -10.26
CA LEU A 340 -12.45 6.30 -10.07
C LEU A 340 -11.19 6.62 -10.88
N PRO A 341 -11.28 7.43 -11.95
CA PRO A 341 -10.10 7.92 -12.64
C PRO A 341 -9.27 8.81 -11.72
N LEU A 342 -7.94 8.71 -11.85
CA LEU A 342 -6.98 9.49 -11.07
C LEU A 342 -6.16 10.41 -11.98
N PRO A 343 -5.72 11.59 -11.53
CA PRO A 343 -4.71 12.34 -12.25
C PRO A 343 -3.36 11.62 -12.18
N ILE A 344 -2.78 11.34 -13.36
CA ILE A 344 -1.44 10.73 -13.49
C ILE A 344 -0.48 11.71 -14.16
N SER A 345 -0.86 12.29 -15.29
CA SER A 345 -0.12 13.36 -15.96
C SER A 345 -1.10 14.40 -16.43
N TYR A 346 -0.63 15.59 -16.80
CA TYR A 346 -1.50 16.64 -17.32
C TYR A 346 -2.31 16.15 -18.54
N GLY A 347 -1.65 15.46 -19.47
CA GLY A 347 -2.28 14.89 -20.66
C GLY A 347 -3.32 13.80 -20.34
N HIS A 348 -3.11 13.03 -19.27
CA HIS A 348 -4.06 12.02 -18.82
C HIS A 348 -5.24 12.65 -18.05
N TRP A 349 -4.98 13.58 -17.13
CA TRP A 349 -6.04 14.30 -16.40
C TRP A 349 -7.01 14.99 -17.34
N ARG A 350 -6.50 15.64 -18.40
CA ARG A 350 -7.35 16.26 -19.42
C ARG A 350 -8.32 15.27 -20.09
N LYS A 351 -7.95 13.98 -20.20
CA LYS A 351 -8.80 12.92 -20.76
C LYS A 351 -9.85 12.40 -19.77
N VAL A 352 -9.58 12.46 -18.47
CA VAL A 352 -10.39 11.77 -17.44
C VAL A 352 -11.10 12.69 -16.44
N ARG A 353 -10.79 14.00 -16.41
CA ARG A 353 -11.32 14.93 -15.40
C ARG A 353 -12.86 14.96 -15.33
N GLN A 354 -13.54 14.90 -16.47
CA GLN A 354 -15.00 14.88 -16.51
C GLN A 354 -15.56 13.58 -15.92
N ASP A 355 -14.92 12.45 -16.26
CA ASP A 355 -15.28 11.14 -15.71
C ASP A 355 -15.06 11.12 -14.19
N ALA A 356 -13.96 11.73 -13.71
CA ALA A 356 -13.66 11.85 -12.27
C ALA A 356 -14.76 12.62 -11.54
N THR A 357 -15.14 13.79 -12.05
CA THR A 357 -16.23 14.61 -11.49
C THR A 357 -17.54 13.83 -11.42
N ILE A 358 -17.94 13.17 -12.51
CA ILE A 358 -19.18 12.38 -12.56
C ILE A 358 -19.13 11.23 -11.53
N LYS A 359 -18.00 10.54 -11.44
CA LYS A 359 -17.83 9.41 -10.51
C LYS A 359 -17.83 9.86 -9.04
N LEU A 360 -17.21 10.99 -8.73
CA LEU A 360 -17.26 11.58 -7.39
C LEU A 360 -18.68 12.02 -7.01
N LEU A 361 -19.46 12.61 -7.94
CA LEU A 361 -20.87 12.94 -7.70
C LEU A 361 -21.72 11.69 -7.41
N TYR A 362 -21.49 10.62 -8.16
CA TYR A 362 -22.17 9.35 -7.92
C TYR A 362 -21.80 8.78 -6.54
N MET A 363 -20.52 8.78 -6.18
CA MET A 363 -20.02 8.34 -4.87
C MET A 363 -20.62 9.18 -3.73
N ALA A 364 -20.71 10.50 -3.89
CA ALA A 364 -21.33 11.39 -2.91
C ALA A 364 -22.78 10.97 -2.63
N LYS A 365 -23.57 10.78 -3.70
CA LYS A 365 -24.97 10.34 -3.61
C LYS A 365 -25.08 8.98 -2.92
N ASP A 366 -24.25 8.02 -3.31
CA ASP A 366 -24.35 6.64 -2.85
C ASP A 366 -23.88 6.47 -1.40
N ALA A 367 -22.86 7.23 -1.00
CA ALA A 367 -22.40 7.35 0.38
C ALA A 367 -23.31 8.23 1.25
N ARG A 368 -24.38 8.82 0.67
CA ARG A 368 -25.29 9.79 1.33
C ARG A 368 -24.54 10.97 1.96
N LEU A 369 -23.46 11.38 1.31
CA LEU A 369 -22.73 12.58 1.67
C LEU A 369 -23.51 13.76 1.11
N THR A 370 -23.85 14.73 1.97
CA THR A 370 -24.54 15.97 1.58
C THR A 370 -23.58 16.98 0.92
N GLY A 371 -22.39 16.51 0.52
CA GLY A 371 -21.19 17.31 0.34
C GLY A 371 -20.82 17.64 -1.10
N SER A 372 -19.89 18.58 -1.23
CA SER A 372 -19.15 18.91 -2.45
C SER A 372 -18.14 17.81 -2.82
N LEU A 373 -17.56 17.88 -4.03
CA LEU A 373 -16.69 16.81 -4.57
C LEU A 373 -15.48 16.51 -3.67
N GLU A 374 -14.88 17.56 -3.11
CA GLU A 374 -13.75 17.46 -2.21
C GLU A 374 -14.09 16.69 -0.92
N GLU A 375 -15.34 16.74 -0.44
CA GLU A 375 -15.72 16.01 0.78
C GLU A 375 -15.71 14.50 0.57
N VAL A 376 -15.98 14.03 -0.66
CA VAL A 376 -15.81 12.61 -1.02
C VAL A 376 -14.34 12.23 -0.93
N VAL A 377 -13.45 13.09 -1.44
CA VAL A 377 -12.00 12.87 -1.36
C VAL A 377 -11.52 12.93 0.09
N TYR A 378 -12.05 13.84 0.92
CA TYR A 378 -11.75 13.89 2.36
C TYR A 378 -12.17 12.60 3.06
N HIS A 379 -13.37 12.09 2.76
CA HIS A 379 -13.86 10.84 3.32
C HIS A 379 -12.97 9.66 2.92
N PHE A 380 -12.49 9.64 1.67
CA PHE A 380 -11.63 8.58 1.17
C PHE A 380 -10.23 8.66 1.78
N MET A 381 -9.59 9.84 1.79
CA MET A 381 -8.29 10.07 2.40
C MET A 381 -8.30 9.72 3.89
N ASN A 382 -9.34 10.14 4.62
CA ASN A 382 -9.49 9.78 6.03
C ASN A 382 -9.65 8.26 6.23
N GLY A 383 -10.35 7.57 5.32
CA GLY A 383 -10.48 6.11 5.31
C GLY A 383 -9.13 5.41 5.21
N VAL A 384 -8.23 5.88 4.33
CA VAL A 384 -6.87 5.33 4.17
C VAL A 384 -6.10 5.40 5.50
N VAL A 385 -6.17 6.53 6.22
CA VAL A 385 -5.45 6.72 7.50
C VAL A 385 -6.02 5.85 8.61
N VAL A 386 -7.35 5.70 8.65
CA VAL A 386 -8.00 4.81 9.62
C VAL A 386 -7.62 3.35 9.35
N ASP A 387 -7.66 2.91 8.10
CA ASP A 387 -7.32 1.52 7.74
C ASP A 387 -5.84 1.22 7.98
N LEU A 388 -4.94 2.18 7.74
CA LEU A 388 -3.53 2.06 8.13
C LEU A 388 -3.41 1.82 9.65
N ASN A 389 -4.09 2.63 10.46
CA ASN A 389 -4.05 2.49 11.92
C ASN A 389 -4.69 1.19 12.44
N GLU A 390 -5.74 0.69 11.80
CA GLU A 390 -6.36 -0.59 12.21
C GLU A 390 -5.52 -1.80 11.83
N LYS A 391 -4.95 -1.83 10.61
CA LYS A 391 -4.10 -2.93 10.14
C LYS A 391 -2.83 -3.06 10.98
N THR A 392 -2.31 -1.95 11.48
CA THR A 392 -1.14 -1.91 12.37
C THR A 392 -1.47 -2.24 13.83
N ALA A 393 -2.69 -1.98 14.30
CA ALA A 393 -3.12 -2.29 15.67
C ALA A 393 -3.36 -3.79 15.93
N LYS A 394 -3.75 -4.57 14.92
CA LYS A 394 -4.00 -6.03 15.01
C LYS A 394 -2.73 -6.89 15.02
N ARG A 395 -1.62 -6.35 15.52
CA ARG A 395 -0.31 -7.01 15.54
C ARG A 395 -0.32 -8.19 16.53
N ASP A 396 -0.06 -9.40 16.02
CA ASP A 396 0.45 -10.51 16.82
C ASP A 396 1.97 -10.52 16.75
N HIS A 397 2.65 -11.08 17.76
CA HIS A 397 4.12 -11.20 17.78
C HIS A 397 4.72 -12.00 16.60
N HIS A 398 3.89 -12.62 15.76
CA HIS A 398 4.29 -13.44 14.60
C HIS A 398 4.19 -12.72 13.24
N THR A 399 3.73 -11.45 13.17
CA THR A 399 3.62 -10.75 11.88
C THR A 399 4.99 -10.20 11.43
N PRO A 400 5.49 -10.54 10.22
CA PRO A 400 6.80 -10.08 9.75
C PRO A 400 6.89 -8.55 9.60
N GLN A 401 8.01 -7.95 10.00
CA GLN A 401 8.27 -6.51 9.91
C GLN A 401 8.21 -5.95 8.47
N SER A 402 8.46 -6.79 7.46
CA SER A 402 8.30 -6.45 6.04
C SER A 402 6.84 -6.15 5.66
N SER A 403 5.86 -6.80 6.29
CA SER A 403 4.44 -6.60 6.00
C SER A 403 3.97 -5.19 6.38
N LEU A 404 4.47 -4.64 7.49
CA LEU A 404 4.16 -3.27 7.92
C LEU A 404 4.70 -2.23 6.94
N THR A 405 5.91 -2.45 6.44
CA THR A 405 6.55 -1.56 5.45
C THR A 405 5.70 -1.50 4.18
N HIS A 406 5.25 -2.66 3.66
CA HIS A 406 4.39 -2.69 2.49
C HIS A 406 3.00 -2.09 2.68
N VAL A 407 2.39 -2.27 3.86
CA VAL A 407 1.10 -1.63 4.18
C VAL A 407 1.26 -0.11 4.26
N SER A 408 2.36 0.37 4.84
CA SER A 408 2.66 1.79 4.97
C SER A 408 2.98 2.42 3.61
N GLU A 409 3.82 1.79 2.79
CA GLU A 409 4.15 2.22 1.41
C GLU A 409 2.88 2.37 0.56
N LYS A 410 2.03 1.32 0.56
CA LYS A 410 0.78 1.34 -0.19
C LYS A 410 -0.17 2.43 0.30
N ALA A 411 -0.28 2.63 1.62
CA ALA A 411 -1.10 3.69 2.19
C ALA A 411 -0.58 5.08 1.83
N ILE A 412 0.75 5.29 1.85
CA ILE A 412 1.40 6.53 1.43
C ILE A 412 1.05 6.81 -0.04
N GLU A 413 1.28 5.85 -0.94
CA GLU A 413 1.02 6.01 -2.37
C GLU A 413 -0.46 6.32 -2.64
N SER A 414 -1.36 5.58 -1.99
CA SER A 414 -2.81 5.81 -2.05
C SER A 414 -3.17 7.24 -1.65
N TYR A 415 -2.59 7.72 -0.56
CA TYR A 415 -2.87 9.04 -0.01
C TYR A 415 -2.32 10.16 -0.90
N PHE A 416 -1.14 10.01 -1.51
CA PHE A 416 -0.60 10.97 -2.48
C PHE A 416 -1.39 11.03 -3.79
N HIS A 417 -1.91 9.90 -4.28
CA HIS A 417 -2.80 9.91 -5.44
C HIS A 417 -4.13 10.63 -5.16
N LEU A 418 -4.71 10.44 -3.97
CA LEU A 418 -5.90 11.18 -3.56
C LEU A 418 -5.61 12.66 -3.30
N PHE A 419 -4.45 12.98 -2.73
CA PHE A 419 -4.00 14.37 -2.58
C PHE A 419 -3.83 15.05 -3.94
N HIS A 420 -3.26 14.35 -4.93
CA HIS A 420 -3.15 14.87 -6.29
C HIS A 420 -4.54 15.12 -6.91
N LEU A 421 -5.51 14.21 -6.73
CA LEU A 421 -6.90 14.45 -7.14
C LEU A 421 -7.49 15.69 -6.45
N LEU A 422 -7.26 15.85 -5.14
CA LEU A 422 -7.72 17.00 -4.38
C LEU A 422 -7.10 18.32 -4.89
N LEU A 423 -5.80 18.33 -5.20
CA LEU A 423 -5.11 19.48 -5.78
C LEU A 423 -5.70 19.87 -7.14
N CYS A 424 -6.00 18.88 -8.00
CA CYS A 424 -6.64 19.14 -9.29
C CYS A 424 -8.03 19.75 -9.12
N LEU A 425 -8.85 19.21 -8.21
CA LEU A 425 -10.20 19.74 -7.94
C LEU A 425 -10.13 21.19 -7.39
N ALA A 426 -9.24 21.43 -6.44
CA ALA A 426 -9.06 22.76 -5.84
C ALA A 426 -8.48 23.80 -6.82
N ALA A 427 -7.61 23.38 -7.74
CA ALA A 427 -7.06 24.25 -8.76
C ALA A 427 -8.07 24.58 -9.87
N GLU A 428 -9.04 23.70 -10.12
CA GLU A 428 -10.13 23.95 -11.09
C GLU A 428 -11.31 24.71 -10.45
N THR A 429 -11.45 24.71 -9.12
CA THR A 429 -12.57 25.31 -8.37
C THR A 429 -12.05 26.19 -7.22
N PRO A 430 -11.90 27.52 -7.43
CA PRO A 430 -11.40 28.42 -6.39
C PRO A 430 -12.23 28.41 -5.09
N GLU A 431 -13.53 28.15 -5.20
CA GLU A 431 -14.45 28.05 -4.06
C GLU A 431 -14.04 26.95 -3.07
N THR A 432 -13.43 25.86 -3.56
CA THR A 432 -12.94 24.75 -2.73
C THR A 432 -11.82 25.22 -1.80
N THR A 433 -10.87 25.99 -2.31
CA THR A 433 -9.79 26.60 -1.50
C THR A 433 -10.35 27.65 -0.54
N GLN A 434 -11.30 28.48 -1.00
CA GLN A 434 -11.94 29.47 -0.13
C GLN A 434 -12.67 28.83 1.05
N LYS A 435 -13.40 27.73 0.80
CA LYS A 435 -14.09 26.95 1.85
C LYS A 435 -13.08 26.34 2.84
N ALA A 436 -11.94 25.87 2.37
CA ALA A 436 -10.86 25.40 3.24
C ALA A 436 -10.30 26.54 4.12
N ASN A 437 -10.04 27.71 3.55
CA ASN A 437 -9.58 28.90 4.28
C ASN A 437 -10.59 29.31 5.36
N GLN A 438 -11.88 29.35 5.02
CA GLN A 438 -12.97 29.65 5.96
C GLN A 438 -13.04 28.62 7.10
N THR A 439 -12.84 27.34 6.79
CA THR A 439 -12.84 26.26 7.78
C THR A 439 -11.72 26.44 8.80
N ILE A 440 -10.49 26.77 8.35
CA ILE A 440 -9.36 27.01 9.27
C ILE A 440 -9.58 28.28 10.10
N ASN A 441 -9.94 29.39 9.46
CA ASN A 441 -10.15 30.66 10.16
C ASN A 441 -11.30 30.57 11.17
N GLY A 442 -12.41 29.90 10.80
CA GLY A 442 -13.54 29.68 11.70
C GLY A 442 -13.16 28.85 12.92
N PHE A 443 -12.36 27.79 12.72
CA PHE A 443 -11.86 26.97 13.83
C PHE A 443 -11.03 27.78 14.82
N MET A 444 -10.19 28.69 14.32
CA MET A 444 -9.39 29.62 15.12
C MET A 444 -10.25 30.69 15.83
N ALA A 445 -11.34 31.12 15.20
CA ALA A 445 -12.32 32.03 15.80
C ALA A 445 -13.24 31.37 16.84
N GLY A 446 -13.06 30.08 17.14
CA GLY A 446 -13.80 29.35 18.17
C GLY A 446 -14.88 28.39 17.66
N ALA A 447 -15.10 28.29 16.34
CA ALA A 447 -15.98 27.30 15.72
C ALA A 447 -15.32 25.91 15.64
N ASN A 448 -14.81 25.43 16.78
CA ASN A 448 -14.07 24.17 16.92
C ASN A 448 -14.89 23.04 17.55
N SER A 449 -16.16 23.28 17.87
CA SER A 449 -17.00 22.27 18.49
C SER A 449 -17.30 21.11 17.54
N LYS A 450 -17.84 20.00 18.06
CA LYS A 450 -18.27 18.86 17.24
C LYS A 450 -19.41 19.21 16.29
N ASN A 451 -20.17 20.27 16.58
CA ASN A 451 -21.24 20.75 15.71
C ASN A 451 -20.68 21.56 14.54
N ASP A 452 -19.66 22.38 14.80
CA ASP A 452 -19.05 23.26 13.80
C ASP A 452 -18.01 22.51 12.94
N CYS A 453 -17.22 21.65 13.58
CA CYS A 453 -16.20 20.81 12.96
C CYS A 453 -16.44 19.32 13.32
N PRO A 454 -17.33 18.61 12.59
CA PRO A 454 -17.69 17.23 12.92
C PRO A 454 -16.52 16.23 12.83
N SER A 455 -15.55 16.50 11.95
CA SER A 455 -14.40 15.62 11.68
C SER A 455 -13.09 16.40 11.66
N LEU A 456 -12.25 16.21 12.68
CA LEU A 456 -10.90 16.79 12.73
C LEU A 456 -9.97 16.21 11.64
N GLY A 457 -10.24 14.98 11.18
CA GLY A 457 -9.54 14.42 10.02
C GLY A 457 -9.83 15.21 8.75
N TYR A 458 -11.09 15.62 8.54
CA TYR A 458 -11.45 16.43 7.36
C TYR A 458 -10.85 17.83 7.46
N PHE A 459 -10.83 18.40 8.67
CA PHE A 459 -10.16 19.67 8.93
C PHE A 459 -8.67 19.64 8.51
N LEU A 460 -7.95 18.59 8.92
CA LEU A 460 -6.54 18.43 8.57
C LEU A 460 -6.32 18.17 7.07
N ILE A 461 -7.22 17.45 6.41
CA ILE A 461 -7.17 17.25 4.96
C ILE A 461 -7.48 18.56 4.22
N SER A 462 -8.47 19.34 4.67
CA SER A 462 -8.75 20.66 4.07
C SER A 462 -7.57 21.62 4.22
N ALA A 463 -6.78 21.49 5.29
CA ALA A 463 -5.56 22.26 5.45
C ALA A 463 -4.47 21.93 4.43
N LEU A 464 -4.57 20.79 3.72
CA LEU A 464 -3.65 20.48 2.63
C LEU A 464 -3.84 21.39 1.42
N ILE A 465 -5.03 21.97 1.23
CA ILE A 465 -5.34 22.88 0.11
C ILE A 465 -5.54 24.34 0.53
N SER A 466 -5.76 24.62 1.80
CA SER A 466 -5.90 25.98 2.36
C SER A 466 -4.65 26.84 2.13
N ASP A 467 -4.83 28.13 1.86
CA ASP A 467 -3.78 29.16 1.84
C ASP A 467 -3.38 29.61 3.25
N VAL A 468 -4.23 29.35 4.25
CA VAL A 468 -3.94 29.66 5.65
C VAL A 468 -2.87 28.70 6.19
N GLU A 469 -1.80 29.27 6.75
CA GLU A 469 -0.70 28.51 7.34
C GLU A 469 -1.12 27.80 8.64
N MET A 470 -0.60 26.58 8.83
CA MET A 470 -0.85 25.82 10.05
C MET A 470 0.11 26.23 11.16
N THR A 471 -0.29 27.22 11.97
CA THR A 471 0.51 27.73 13.08
C THR A 471 0.48 26.79 14.30
N GLN A 472 1.39 27.02 15.26
CA GLN A 472 1.41 26.30 16.55
C GLN A 472 0.12 26.49 17.36
N GLU A 473 -0.54 27.64 17.21
CA GLU A 473 -1.82 27.92 17.86
C GLU A 473 -2.93 27.00 17.31
N VAL A 474 -2.96 26.81 15.98
CA VAL A 474 -3.92 25.90 15.34
C VAL A 474 -3.66 24.47 15.80
N LEU A 475 -2.41 24.02 15.82
CA LEU A 475 -2.05 22.68 16.31
C LEU A 475 -2.47 22.48 17.77
N THR A 476 -2.23 23.48 18.63
CA THR A 476 -2.64 23.46 20.04
C THR A 476 -4.16 23.35 20.17
N ALA A 477 -4.92 24.10 19.36
CA ALA A 477 -6.38 24.03 19.34
C ALA A 477 -6.89 22.66 18.88
N ILE A 478 -6.25 22.04 17.88
CA ILE A 478 -6.59 20.68 17.41
C ILE A 478 -6.32 19.65 18.52
N VAL A 479 -5.16 19.71 19.19
CA VAL A 479 -4.82 18.78 20.27
C VAL A 479 -5.78 18.96 21.45
N LYS A 480 -6.10 20.21 21.81
CA LYS A 480 -7.10 20.52 22.84
C LYS A 480 -8.45 19.90 22.51
N GLU A 481 -9.00 20.20 21.34
CA GLU A 481 -10.31 19.70 20.95
C GLU A 481 -10.34 18.17 20.81
N THR A 482 -9.27 17.55 20.31
CA THR A 482 -9.13 16.09 20.25
C THR A 482 -9.18 15.48 21.64
N THR A 483 -8.42 16.03 22.58
CA THR A 483 -8.35 15.52 23.96
C THR A 483 -9.71 15.64 24.64
N ILE A 484 -10.41 16.76 24.48
CA ILE A 484 -11.76 16.98 25.01
C ILE A 484 -12.76 15.97 24.40
N ARG A 485 -12.73 15.74 23.09
CA ARG A 485 -13.61 14.76 22.42
C ARG A 485 -13.33 13.31 22.84
N ASN A 486 -12.09 12.99 23.16
CA ASN A 486 -11.71 11.64 23.57
C ASN A 486 -12.20 11.30 24.98
N VAL A 487 -12.48 12.28 25.85
CA VAL A 487 -12.88 12.05 27.26
C VAL A 487 -14.00 11.02 27.39
N VAL A 488 -15.05 11.10 26.58
CA VAL A 488 -16.18 10.15 26.66
C VAL A 488 -15.73 8.71 26.39
N TRP A 489 -14.80 8.51 25.45
CA TRP A 489 -14.26 7.21 25.10
C TRP A 489 -13.23 6.71 26.12
N VAL A 490 -12.49 7.64 26.73
CA VAL A 490 -11.58 7.32 27.83
C VAL A 490 -12.36 6.82 29.03
N LEU A 491 -13.45 7.49 29.42
CA LEU A 491 -14.17 7.18 30.66
C LEU A 491 -15.23 6.09 30.52
N ASP A 492 -15.90 5.99 29.38
CA ASP A 492 -17.03 5.07 29.17
C ASP A 492 -16.58 3.68 28.72
N LYS A 493 -17.30 2.66 29.19
CA LYS A 493 -17.09 1.24 28.82
C LYS A 493 -17.24 0.94 27.32
N LYS A 494 -17.87 1.80 26.53
CA LYS A 494 -17.90 1.68 25.06
C LYS A 494 -16.55 2.05 24.41
N GLY A 495 -15.67 2.74 25.12
CA GLY A 495 -14.28 2.94 24.75
C GLY A 495 -13.36 2.09 25.62
N THR A 496 -12.37 2.68 26.29
CA THR A 496 -11.46 1.93 27.19
C THR A 496 -12.04 1.74 28.59
N GLY A 497 -13.02 2.55 28.97
CA GLY A 497 -13.68 2.45 30.26
C GLY A 497 -12.79 2.80 31.43
N ASN A 498 -11.83 3.71 31.31
CA ASN A 498 -11.00 4.21 32.41
C ASN A 498 -11.78 5.22 33.26
N SER A 499 -12.95 4.82 33.76
CA SER A 499 -13.86 5.68 34.53
C SER A 499 -13.22 6.21 35.80
N GLU A 500 -12.18 5.56 36.33
CA GLU A 500 -11.41 6.05 37.46
C GLU A 500 -10.64 7.35 37.20
N LEU A 501 -10.43 7.72 35.92
CA LEU A 501 -9.85 9.02 35.56
C LEU A 501 -10.82 10.18 35.72
N SER A 502 -12.12 9.91 35.98
CA SER A 502 -13.11 10.97 36.27
C SER A 502 -12.94 11.57 37.66
N TYR A 503 -12.12 10.95 38.52
CA TYR A 503 -11.70 11.54 39.78
C TYR A 503 -10.76 12.71 39.49
N LEU A 504 -10.97 13.88 40.08
CA LEU A 504 -10.11 15.05 39.89
C LEU A 504 -9.18 15.19 41.11
N GLU A 505 -8.05 14.48 41.07
CA GLU A 505 -7.04 14.50 42.13
C GLU A 505 -6.47 15.90 42.35
N PRO A 506 -6.14 16.29 43.60
CA PRO A 506 -5.57 17.60 43.90
C PRO A 506 -4.07 17.69 43.56
N SER A 507 -3.38 16.55 43.41
CA SER A 507 -1.95 16.49 43.12
C SER A 507 -1.57 17.33 41.92
N ALA A 508 -0.50 18.12 42.05
CA ALA A 508 0.00 18.95 40.96
C ALA A 508 0.46 18.13 39.75
N VAL A 509 1.00 16.92 39.97
CA VAL A 509 1.45 16.00 38.92
C VAL A 509 0.84 14.62 39.11
N SER A 510 0.26 14.06 38.04
CA SER A 510 -0.36 12.73 38.04
C SER A 510 0.16 11.87 36.90
N LYS A 511 1.22 11.09 37.18
CA LYS A 511 1.81 10.16 36.19
C LYS A 511 0.81 9.12 35.70
N TYR A 512 -0.06 8.63 36.59
CA TYR A 512 -1.11 7.69 36.20
C TYR A 512 -2.09 8.33 35.21
N ARG A 513 -2.57 9.56 35.45
CA ARG A 513 -3.49 10.24 34.53
C ARG A 513 -2.87 10.40 33.15
N MET A 514 -1.66 10.93 33.09
CA MET A 514 -0.94 11.12 31.82
C MET A 514 -0.82 9.80 31.05
N ARG A 515 -0.35 8.73 31.72
CA ARG A 515 -0.16 7.42 31.08
C ARG A 515 -1.47 6.80 30.60
N GLU A 516 -2.49 6.74 31.47
CA GLU A 516 -3.73 6.04 31.14
C GLU A 516 -4.61 6.84 30.17
N THR A 517 -4.60 8.17 30.22
CA THR A 517 -5.26 8.99 29.19
C THR A 517 -4.59 8.83 27.83
N PHE A 518 -3.25 8.76 27.79
CA PHE A 518 -2.52 8.54 26.53
C PHE A 518 -2.86 7.18 25.91
N LYS A 519 -2.72 6.11 26.70
CA LYS A 519 -3.05 4.75 26.27
C LYS A 519 -4.47 4.65 25.73
N ALA A 520 -5.44 5.26 26.41
CA ALA A 520 -6.84 5.25 26.00
C ALA A 520 -7.12 6.01 24.69
N SER A 521 -6.26 6.96 24.33
CA SER A 521 -6.43 7.84 23.15
C SER A 521 -5.41 7.56 22.03
N LYS A 522 -4.63 6.47 22.13
CA LYS A 522 -3.48 6.17 21.26
C LYS A 522 -3.83 6.22 19.76
N THR A 523 -4.97 5.66 19.36
CA THR A 523 -5.42 5.66 17.96
C THR A 523 -5.66 7.07 17.44
N SER A 524 -6.34 7.93 18.21
CA SER A 524 -6.62 9.32 17.82
C SER A 524 -5.31 10.09 17.64
N TYR A 525 -4.35 9.93 18.56
CA TYR A 525 -3.06 10.61 18.48
C TYR A 525 -2.20 10.15 17.30
N ARG A 526 -2.20 8.85 16.97
CA ARG A 526 -1.52 8.34 15.77
C ARG A 526 -2.09 8.92 14.48
N ILE A 527 -3.41 9.05 14.38
CA ILE A 527 -4.06 9.70 13.22
C ILE A 527 -3.61 11.16 13.10
N LEU A 528 -3.57 11.91 14.20
CA LEU A 528 -3.10 13.30 14.19
C LEU A 528 -1.63 13.41 13.78
N MET A 529 -0.75 12.60 14.36
CA MET A 529 0.68 12.59 14.02
C MET A 529 0.88 12.25 12.53
N PHE A 530 0.17 11.25 12.01
CA PHE A 530 0.23 10.89 10.59
C PHE A 530 -0.18 12.06 9.69
N LEU A 531 -1.32 12.69 9.97
CA LEU A 531 -1.84 13.78 9.16
C LEU A 531 -0.91 15.01 9.21
N ASN A 532 -0.33 15.30 10.37
CA ASN A 532 0.65 16.38 10.55
C ASN A 532 1.96 16.09 9.78
N LEU A 533 2.49 14.86 9.90
CA LEU A 533 3.66 14.39 9.15
C LEU A 533 3.43 14.50 7.64
N PHE A 534 2.28 14.01 7.17
CA PHE A 534 1.92 14.10 5.76
C PHE A 534 1.84 15.56 5.32
N ARG A 535 1.17 16.44 6.07
CA ARG A 535 1.08 17.87 5.74
C ARG A 535 2.48 18.46 5.53
N ARG A 536 3.38 18.32 6.50
CA ARG A 536 4.75 18.86 6.43
C ARG A 536 5.49 18.40 5.17
N THR A 537 5.34 17.12 4.83
CA THR A 537 6.02 16.52 3.69
C THR A 537 5.40 16.93 2.35
N ALA A 538 4.07 16.97 2.28
CA ALA A 538 3.34 17.16 1.03
C ALA A 538 3.22 18.63 0.62
N VAL A 539 3.10 19.57 1.57
CA VAL A 539 2.85 20.99 1.26
C VAL A 539 4.08 21.89 1.39
N GLY A 540 5.17 21.37 1.98
CA GLY A 540 6.39 22.13 2.25
C GLY A 540 6.31 23.00 3.51
N SER A 541 7.44 23.55 3.93
CA SER A 541 7.57 24.54 5.02
C SER A 541 8.68 25.54 4.67
N PRO A 542 8.35 26.81 4.31
CA PRO A 542 6.99 27.38 4.21
C PRO A 542 6.15 26.68 3.13
N ARG A 543 4.83 26.81 3.25
CA ARG A 543 3.87 26.17 2.33
C ARG A 543 4.09 26.66 0.89
N LYS A 544 4.12 25.73 -0.07
CA LYS A 544 4.15 26.06 -1.51
C LYS A 544 2.76 26.46 -2.03
N PRO A 545 2.66 27.34 -3.04
CA PRO A 545 1.40 27.67 -3.70
C PRO A 545 0.66 26.44 -4.24
N LEU A 546 -0.68 26.46 -4.19
CA LEU A 546 -1.53 25.34 -4.63
C LEU A 546 -1.22 24.86 -6.06
N ILE A 547 -1.03 25.81 -7.00
CA ILE A 547 -0.72 25.50 -8.40
C ILE A 547 0.65 24.81 -8.52
N GLN A 548 1.64 25.29 -7.79
CA GLN A 548 2.97 24.66 -7.75
C GLN A 548 2.87 23.23 -7.19
N LEU A 549 2.12 23.02 -6.10
CA LEU A 549 1.91 21.68 -5.53
C LEU A 549 1.25 20.72 -6.53
N ARG A 550 0.26 21.20 -7.28
CA ARG A 550 -0.41 20.42 -8.34
C ARG A 550 0.56 20.05 -9.45
N ASP A 551 1.33 21.01 -9.94
CA ASP A 551 2.23 20.80 -11.08
C ASP A 551 3.37 19.84 -10.69
N GLU A 552 3.96 20.00 -9.49
CA GLU A 552 4.92 19.04 -8.94
C GLU A 552 4.32 17.63 -8.74
N ALA A 553 3.00 17.53 -8.45
CA ALA A 553 2.33 16.24 -8.36
C ALA A 553 2.10 15.60 -9.73
N PHE A 554 1.90 16.39 -10.79
CA PHE A 554 1.88 15.88 -12.17
C PHE A 554 3.25 15.36 -12.62
N ASP A 555 4.32 16.11 -12.31
CA ASP A 555 5.69 15.73 -12.65
C ASP A 555 6.08 14.38 -12.04
N ARG A 556 5.61 14.12 -10.81
CA ARG A 556 5.86 12.87 -10.08
C ARG A 556 4.79 11.81 -10.27
N HIS A 557 3.83 12.05 -11.16
CA HIS A 557 2.71 11.15 -11.40
C HIS A 557 1.95 10.69 -10.15
N GLY A 558 1.66 11.63 -9.26
CA GLY A 558 0.97 11.38 -7.99
C GLY A 558 1.78 10.60 -6.96
N ALA A 559 3.09 10.40 -7.15
CA ALA A 559 3.97 9.80 -6.14
C ALA A 559 4.12 10.72 -4.91
N PRO A 560 4.80 10.27 -3.84
CA PRO A 560 5.41 11.15 -2.83
C PRO A 560 6.52 12.04 -3.41
N PRO A 561 6.94 13.12 -2.74
CA PRO A 561 8.16 13.85 -3.09
C PRO A 561 9.36 12.90 -3.21
N ARG A 562 10.28 13.18 -4.14
CA ARG A 562 11.47 12.34 -4.36
C ARG A 562 12.27 12.19 -3.05
N GLY A 563 12.78 10.99 -2.78
CA GLY A 563 13.49 10.65 -1.54
C GLY A 563 12.61 10.48 -0.29
N SER A 564 11.40 11.06 -0.26
CA SER A 564 10.57 11.09 0.97
C SER A 564 9.86 9.80 1.34
N ALA A 565 9.72 8.85 0.41
CA ALA A 565 8.85 7.68 0.63
C ALA A 565 9.34 6.78 1.79
N LYS A 566 10.66 6.56 1.86
CA LYS A 566 11.31 5.77 2.92
C LYS A 566 11.24 6.51 4.26
N ASP A 567 11.59 7.79 4.27
CA ASP A 567 11.51 8.63 5.47
C ASP A 567 10.09 8.69 6.04
N LEU A 568 9.08 8.78 5.16
CA LEU A 568 7.67 8.73 5.55
C LEU A 568 7.32 7.36 6.13
N ALA A 569 7.71 6.26 5.48
CA ALA A 569 7.44 4.91 5.96
C ALA A 569 8.10 4.66 7.33
N ASP A 570 9.33 5.13 7.53
CA ASP A 570 10.05 5.00 8.79
C ASP A 570 9.49 5.91 9.89
N SER A 571 9.07 7.12 9.54
CA SER A 571 8.36 8.02 10.46
C SER A 571 7.00 7.46 10.87
N ILE A 572 6.27 6.81 9.96
CA ILE A 572 5.03 6.09 10.29
C ILE A 572 5.30 4.95 11.28
N LYS A 573 6.39 4.19 11.12
CA LYS A 573 6.78 3.16 12.10
C LYS A 573 7.04 3.79 13.47
N LYS A 574 7.80 4.88 13.53
CA LYS A 574 8.05 5.64 14.77
C LYS A 574 6.73 6.09 15.43
N ILE A 575 5.80 6.64 14.65
CA ILE A 575 4.45 7.03 15.11
C ILE A 575 3.71 5.86 15.77
N HIS A 576 3.88 4.65 15.26
CA HIS A 576 3.27 3.45 15.87
C HIS A 576 3.93 3.06 17.19
N ASP A 577 5.22 3.32 17.37
CA ASP A 577 5.94 2.97 18.58
C ASP A 577 5.74 4.00 19.72
N ILE A 578 5.39 5.26 19.40
CA ILE A 578 5.08 6.30 20.40
C ILE A 578 3.95 5.85 21.34
N ASP A 579 4.21 5.90 22.64
CA ASP A 579 3.31 5.47 23.72
C ASP A 579 3.17 6.47 24.88
N SER A 580 3.68 7.70 24.71
CA SER A 580 3.67 8.77 25.70
C SER A 580 3.34 10.15 25.10
N PHE A 581 2.93 11.09 25.95
CA PHE A 581 2.69 12.48 25.54
C PHE A 581 3.97 13.17 25.06
N ASP A 582 5.12 12.86 25.65
CA ASP A 582 6.40 13.48 25.29
C ASP A 582 6.75 13.21 23.82
N GLY A 583 6.69 11.93 23.41
CA GLY A 583 6.92 11.55 22.01
C GLY A 583 5.83 12.08 21.08
N PHE A 584 4.58 12.20 21.55
CA PHE A 584 3.50 12.81 20.77
C PHE A 584 3.73 14.29 20.48
N PHE A 585 4.10 15.09 21.48
CA PHE A 585 4.36 16.52 21.27
C PHE A 585 5.60 16.74 20.41
N GLU A 586 6.63 15.92 20.58
CA GLU A 586 7.84 15.94 19.74
C GLU A 586 7.49 15.67 18.26
N GLU A 587 6.75 14.59 17.98
CA GLU A 587 6.35 14.27 16.60
C GLU A 587 5.41 15.32 15.99
N MET A 588 4.53 15.90 16.80
CA MET A 588 3.67 17.02 16.39
C MET A 588 4.46 18.32 16.13
N GLY A 589 5.72 18.41 16.58
CA GLY A 589 6.54 19.61 16.49
C GLY A 589 6.05 20.73 17.42
N MET A 590 5.54 20.35 18.60
CA MET A 590 4.97 21.26 19.59
C MET A 590 5.86 21.34 20.84
N ALA A 591 5.82 22.48 21.53
CA ALA A 591 6.50 22.63 22.82
C ALA A 591 5.91 21.66 23.85
N GLN A 592 6.79 20.97 24.58
CA GLN A 592 6.36 20.04 25.63
C GLN A 592 5.90 20.82 26.87
N PRO A 593 4.65 20.65 27.33
CA PRO A 593 4.20 21.23 28.59
C PRO A 593 4.87 20.53 29.77
N SER A 594 5.05 21.25 30.87
CA SER A 594 5.52 20.63 32.13
C SER A 594 4.52 19.56 32.62
N PRO A 595 4.97 18.57 33.42
CA PRO A 595 4.07 17.58 33.99
C PRO A 595 2.91 18.18 34.81
N GLN A 596 3.12 19.34 35.45
CA GLN A 596 2.04 20.07 36.14
C GLN A 596 1.00 20.64 35.18
N GLU A 597 1.46 21.30 34.11
CA GLU A 597 0.59 21.89 33.09
C GLU A 597 -0.22 20.81 32.38
N LEU A 598 0.44 19.71 31.98
CA LEU A 598 -0.24 18.60 31.31
C LEU A 598 -1.27 17.94 32.23
N THR A 599 -0.92 17.69 33.50
CA THR A 599 -1.88 17.13 34.48
C THR A 599 -3.10 18.04 34.65
N SER A 600 -2.88 19.35 34.76
CA SER A 600 -3.95 20.34 34.90
C SER A 600 -4.82 20.44 33.64
N PHE A 601 -4.19 20.44 32.46
CA PHE A 601 -4.87 20.41 31.17
C PHE A 601 -5.77 19.16 31.01
N LEU A 602 -5.28 17.97 31.38
CA LEU A 602 -6.06 16.74 31.27
C LEU A 602 -7.25 16.70 32.24
N ARG A 603 -7.12 17.31 33.44
CA ARG A 603 -8.26 17.51 34.35
C ARG A 603 -9.26 18.49 33.74
N GLN A 604 -8.79 19.63 33.22
CA GLN A 604 -9.64 20.63 32.58
C GLN A 604 -10.40 20.04 31.38
N CYS A 605 -9.77 19.17 30.58
CA CYS A 605 -10.44 18.52 29.46
C CYS A 605 -11.67 17.70 29.88
N ILE A 606 -11.65 17.11 31.08
CA ILE A 606 -12.82 16.39 31.61
C ILE A 606 -13.96 17.37 31.86
N GLU A 607 -13.69 18.47 32.54
CA GLU A 607 -14.68 19.51 32.83
C GLU A 607 -15.21 20.16 31.54
N ASP A 608 -14.31 20.54 30.62
CA ASP A 608 -14.64 21.10 29.31
C ASP A 608 -15.48 20.13 28.49
N SER A 609 -15.20 18.82 28.56
CA SER A 609 -16.00 17.80 27.86
C SER A 609 -17.42 17.72 28.41
N MET A 610 -17.61 17.90 29.72
CA MET A 610 -18.94 17.96 30.33
C MET A 610 -19.65 19.27 29.95
N ALA A 611 -18.95 20.40 30.01
CA ALA A 611 -19.48 21.71 29.68
C ALA A 611 -19.92 21.81 28.21
N LYS A 612 -19.15 21.23 27.28
CA LYS A 612 -19.50 21.12 25.85
C LYS A 612 -20.58 20.06 25.57
N GLY A 613 -21.02 19.29 26.58
CA GLY A 613 -22.01 18.23 26.42
C GLY A 613 -21.53 17.01 25.63
N TYR A 614 -20.21 16.84 25.46
CA TYR A 614 -19.65 15.64 24.81
C TYR A 614 -19.72 14.42 25.73
N SER A 615 -19.59 14.68 27.02
CA SER A 615 -19.71 13.71 28.10
C SER A 615 -20.75 14.17 29.11
N TYR A 616 -21.23 13.23 29.92
CA TYR A 616 -22.02 13.49 31.12
C TYR A 616 -21.31 12.86 32.32
N MET A 617 -21.38 13.49 33.50
CA MET A 617 -20.78 12.98 34.74
C MET A 617 -21.84 12.21 35.56
N PRO A 618 -21.90 10.88 35.49
CA PRO A 618 -22.91 10.07 36.17
C PRO A 618 -22.62 9.77 37.64
N ILE A 619 -21.39 10.01 38.11
CA ILE A 619 -20.93 9.63 39.44
C ILE A 619 -20.35 10.82 40.20
N SER A 620 -20.45 10.79 41.53
CA SER A 620 -19.84 11.80 42.38
C SER A 620 -18.33 11.63 42.46
N GLN A 621 -17.61 12.69 42.87
CA GLN A 621 -16.16 12.59 43.09
C GLN A 621 -15.79 11.55 44.17
N GLY A 622 -16.65 11.31 45.17
CA GLY A 622 -16.43 10.25 46.17
C GLY A 622 -16.54 8.84 45.57
N GLN A 623 -17.42 8.66 44.58
CA GLN A 623 -17.53 7.42 43.80
C GLN A 623 -16.36 7.25 42.83
N ALA A 624 -15.95 8.32 42.15
CA ALA A 624 -14.77 8.31 41.30
C ALA A 624 -13.49 7.99 42.09
N LEU A 625 -13.34 8.55 43.29
CA LEU A 625 -12.26 8.23 44.22
C LEU A 625 -12.25 6.75 44.61
N PHE A 626 -13.43 6.18 44.88
CA PHE A 626 -13.55 4.74 45.18
C PHE A 626 -13.03 3.88 44.03
N LEU A 627 -13.35 4.24 42.77
CA LEU A 627 -12.82 3.56 41.60
C LEU A 627 -11.30 3.76 41.47
N ARG A 628 -10.80 4.99 41.67
CA ARG A 628 -9.38 5.31 41.55
C ARG A 628 -8.50 4.54 42.53
N LEU A 629 -8.94 4.40 43.77
CA LEU A 629 -8.20 3.66 44.80
C LEU A 629 -8.02 2.16 44.48
N GLN A 630 -8.80 1.60 43.54
CA GLN A 630 -8.63 0.21 43.08
C GLN A 630 -7.41 0.04 42.16
N TYR A 631 -6.98 1.12 41.49
CA TYR A 631 -5.86 1.12 40.54
C TYR A 631 -4.64 1.88 41.07
N GLU A 632 -4.85 2.93 41.86
CA GLU A 632 -3.80 3.76 42.44
C GLU A 632 -4.07 4.00 43.92
N THR A 633 -3.52 3.15 44.77
CA THR A 633 -3.76 3.16 46.23
C THR A 633 -3.20 4.38 46.95
N ARG A 634 -2.25 5.09 46.32
CA ARG A 634 -1.56 6.27 46.88
C ARG A 634 -2.03 7.60 46.26
N VAL A 635 -3.15 7.61 45.54
CA VAL A 635 -3.69 8.87 44.98
C VAL A 635 -4.01 9.85 46.11
N GLU A 636 -3.67 11.12 45.92
CA GLU A 636 -4.01 12.16 46.89
C GLU A 636 -5.52 12.40 46.93
N ILE A 637 -6.05 12.61 48.12
CA ILE A 637 -7.49 12.73 48.36
C ILE A 637 -7.83 14.21 48.58
N VAL A 638 -8.78 14.73 47.80
CA VAL A 638 -9.35 16.08 48.01
C VAL A 638 -9.80 16.22 49.48
N PRO A 639 -9.34 17.27 50.19
CA PRO A 639 -9.67 17.47 51.60
C PRO A 639 -11.19 17.40 51.86
N GLY A 640 -11.59 16.60 52.86
CA GLY A 640 -12.99 16.42 53.24
C GLY A 640 -13.81 15.47 52.34
N LEU A 641 -13.27 14.99 51.21
CA LEU A 641 -13.96 14.06 50.34
C LEU A 641 -13.93 12.63 50.91
N LYS A 642 -15.11 12.03 51.08
CA LYS A 642 -15.25 10.62 51.50
C LYS A 642 -15.45 9.71 50.29
N ARG A 643 -14.78 8.55 50.28
CA ARG A 643 -15.00 7.52 49.26
C ARG A 643 -16.39 6.89 49.43
N SER A 644 -17.09 6.66 48.32
CA SER A 644 -18.41 6.04 48.30
C SER A 644 -18.42 4.88 47.30
N PRO A 645 -18.99 3.71 47.63
CA PRO A 645 -18.99 2.56 46.74
C PRO A 645 -19.58 2.87 45.36
N CYS A 646 -18.94 2.35 44.31
CA CYS A 646 -19.38 2.47 42.92
C CYS A 646 -18.92 1.25 42.12
N TYR A 647 -19.78 0.72 41.26
CA TYR A 647 -19.47 -0.40 40.38
C TYR A 647 -19.37 0.08 38.94
N LYS A 648 -18.24 -0.24 38.30
CA LYS A 648 -17.85 0.23 36.97
C LYS A 648 -18.86 -0.09 35.86
N TYR A 649 -19.60 -1.19 35.99
CA TYR A 649 -20.52 -1.68 34.95
C TYR A 649 -21.82 -0.87 34.81
N ASP A 650 -22.23 -0.13 35.83
CA ASP A 650 -23.50 0.61 35.85
C ASP A 650 -23.37 2.06 35.36
N VAL A 651 -22.16 2.46 34.98
CA VAL A 651 -21.82 3.85 34.70
C VAL A 651 -21.69 4.07 33.20
N SER A 652 -22.34 5.12 32.68
CA SER A 652 -22.11 5.59 31.31
C SER A 652 -21.92 7.10 31.29
N PHE A 653 -20.86 7.53 30.62
CA PHE A 653 -20.50 8.93 30.41
C PHE A 653 -21.07 9.49 29.11
N PHE A 654 -21.79 8.69 28.31
CA PHE A 654 -22.50 9.19 27.13
C PHE A 654 -23.75 10.01 27.53
N PRO A 655 -23.98 11.19 26.93
CA PRO A 655 -25.11 12.07 27.26
C PRO A 655 -26.50 11.42 27.16
N ASN A 656 -26.69 10.44 26.27
CA ASN A 656 -28.01 9.84 25.97
C ASN A 656 -28.31 8.53 26.74
N ALA A 657 -27.54 8.17 27.77
CA ALA A 657 -27.74 6.91 28.50
C ALA A 657 -28.97 6.88 29.45
N ARG A 658 -29.68 8.01 29.62
CA ARG A 658 -30.77 8.15 30.61
C ARG A 658 -32.10 7.46 30.27
N SER A 659 -32.28 6.79 29.13
CA SER A 659 -33.63 6.32 28.72
C SER A 659 -34.03 4.89 29.14
N ARG A 660 -33.24 4.10 29.89
CA ARG A 660 -33.62 2.69 30.14
C ARG A 660 -33.75 2.22 31.59
N TYR A 661 -33.46 3.05 32.59
CA TYR A 661 -33.47 2.61 34.00
C TYR A 661 -34.23 3.50 34.99
N SER A 662 -35.14 4.35 34.52
CA SER A 662 -36.12 5.02 35.40
C SER A 662 -37.53 4.76 34.90
N GLY A 663 -38.16 3.69 35.41
CA GLY A 663 -39.54 3.35 35.06
C GLY A 663 -39.95 1.91 35.33
N HIS A 664 -39.51 1.32 36.45
CA HIS A 664 -40.25 0.20 37.04
C HIS A 664 -40.96 0.73 38.28
N ASN A 665 -42.12 1.36 38.04
CA ASN A 665 -43.15 1.47 39.05
C ASN A 665 -44.50 1.21 38.38
N GLY A 666 -45.32 0.44 39.07
CA GLY A 666 -46.41 -0.36 38.51
C GLY A 666 -47.49 0.41 37.77
N GLY A 667 -48.10 -0.27 36.80
CA GLY A 667 -49.23 0.23 36.04
C GLY A 667 -49.78 -0.84 35.12
N ASN A 668 -50.60 -1.73 35.67
CA ASN A 668 -51.48 -2.62 34.91
C ASN A 668 -52.25 -1.82 33.85
N GLY A 669 -52.13 -2.20 32.58
CA GLY A 669 -52.86 -1.58 31.48
C GLY A 669 -52.93 -2.50 30.27
N ARG A 670 -53.99 -3.33 30.23
CA ARG A 670 -54.39 -4.10 29.05
C ARG A 670 -54.62 -3.15 27.87
N GLY A 671 -54.02 -3.43 26.71
CA GLY A 671 -54.23 -2.65 25.48
C GLY A 671 -53.96 -3.46 24.23
N ARG A 672 -55.03 -3.83 23.53
CA ARG A 672 -55.08 -4.61 22.29
C ARG A 672 -54.55 -3.82 21.07
N GLY A 673 -53.79 -4.49 20.21
CA GLY A 673 -54.07 -4.62 18.76
C GLY A 673 -53.85 -3.43 17.79
N ARG A 674 -53.48 -3.84 16.56
CA ARG A 674 -53.42 -3.10 15.26
C ARG A 674 -52.19 -2.19 15.10
N GLY A 675 -51.48 -2.12 13.98
CA GLY A 675 -51.72 -2.59 12.62
C GLY A 675 -51.40 -1.46 11.63
N ARG A 676 -50.38 -1.69 10.77
CA ARG A 676 -50.06 -1.02 9.49
C ARG A 676 -49.78 0.48 9.43
N GLY A 677 -48.79 0.80 8.60
CA GLY A 677 -48.38 2.11 8.08
C GLY A 677 -47.10 1.91 7.31
#